data_AF-W6AJV9-F1
#
_entry.id   AF-W6AJV9-F1
#
_cell.length_a   1.000
_cell.length_b   1.000
_cell.length_c   1.000
_cell.angle_alpha   90.00
_cell.angle_beta   90.00
_cell.angle_gamma   90.00
#
_symmetry.space_group_name_H-M   'P 1'
#
loop_
_entity.id
_entity.type
_entity.pdbx_description
1 polymer ?
#
loop_
_entity_poly.entity_id
_entity_poly.type
_entity_poly.pdbx_seq_one_letter_code
_entity_poly.pdbx_strand_id
1 'polypeptide(L)'
;MGGDTQDIYPTIYDDDVIPSTDSQAILYISHPMFQELFGENNATGYLDGEFQDVSRGLLTHTGNIKNKDADFLNFKKYLADNVNDLRNVTTAINNNTDNNLNNNSIFKTYADNANVNRRYTLLNSTIKLYLIIAVVCVILFLLVISFVSFVLLKKIIEKQKTQIGILKANGYTTFEISSAYLLYLLIPIIISVPIGWALGLVLQIPIMDIFNNYFIIPIKFSSNAFPLLYFFLLFIILIGLIVVLTCYTMLGKSVLLLVNANQNIKPNLYLSRLVSRIKFKRFTNKFRLILISVSLKNIILFMLTFIVATAILTLSLLIPTTINNISREYYKNIKYKTEYNLNNVQYNNPLSRYGLYNMTSPLPEFDENNPTPDPIGEDMAFAQYVRNSSGDSWQGVNDPEFQQYYSEYVTNMLLYNIAQLKGTNISLAMLDYIVKQAPVAKQDDVANLLQTIVCNMLPQVFGQEAIDNIPNDSYLQKWTYCVEKATNTILPSEIKEMWSRNSTIKNRFSFGFGSLPFDRQHDELYTGYQAKLMNINGQDVTDNNILINSYGYTKGNLNKMNLNNDDIFKYDPNNKTIPVLINQAAVKTYGLGVGDKINFGTMSNALQYLGKDNKMNDIKSEWWYFKTDDEMGNQQIYQMDLSKFTYSPQNDNSQQVWGYNVGTTDHPNIIPYHQMKDIMLKIPKNLIDVSFWNKTPIKINSNTGQTETHLFCNETGDCAENGIVTSAGDSYLIRVYDLGFDHTLNNLGDLVSSEFPTTWYNSAMTLGLLKSTSLDKIPTYNLSDYQYQVIGIQNTYDHPRIFLDQQYANKVLGYPTDVNANSQPYWFNGKYSTNEKAVDQTERYILNSTNGNYSMLNFKDNFAPAITNADYVGMKQQILIKLTSITIEIATFFIVLTIISAIIIIFLMTDAFLAKYTKFIATLRIQGYAVREINSMILGMFIPFVLIGWALGFGLLWVIIKEAVSAVLLNAGLVIPFTMSYYIIPIVFVIVMFMFAITFLISSKKILAMNVQLLATVNDE
;
A
#
# COMPACT_ATOMS: atom_id res chain seq x y z
N MET A 1 -19.61 13.33 -6.64
CA MET A 1 -19.47 12.78 -8.01
C MET A 1 -19.27 11.27 -7.91
N GLY A 2 -19.74 10.50 -8.90
CA GLY A 2 -19.85 9.04 -8.78
C GLY A 2 -18.60 8.30 -9.23
N GLY A 3 -18.15 7.32 -8.44
CA GLY A 3 -17.27 6.28 -8.93
C GLY A 3 -17.95 5.53 -10.07
N ASP A 4 -17.24 5.29 -11.17
CA ASP A 4 -17.70 4.38 -12.22
C ASP A 4 -17.58 2.94 -11.72
N THR A 5 -18.35 2.04 -12.31
CA THR A 5 -18.27 0.57 -12.17
C THR A 5 -16.84 0.01 -12.16
N GLN A 6 -15.88 0.74 -12.73
CA GLN A 6 -14.48 0.36 -12.86
C GLN A 6 -13.54 1.00 -11.82
N ASP A 7 -13.99 2.03 -11.09
CA ASP A 7 -13.18 2.80 -10.12
C ASP A 7 -13.94 3.06 -8.82
N ILE A 8 -14.23 1.97 -8.12
CA ILE A 8 -15.02 1.91 -6.88
C ILE A 8 -14.06 1.69 -5.68
N TYR A 9 -12.74 1.95 -5.78
CA TYR A 9 -11.76 1.57 -4.76
C TYR A 9 -10.87 2.74 -4.32
N PRO A 10 -10.47 2.88 -3.04
CA PRO A 10 -9.54 3.91 -2.62
C PRO A 10 -8.11 3.48 -2.98
N THR A 11 -7.47 4.21 -3.89
CA THR A 11 -6.14 3.94 -4.44
C THR A 11 -5.03 4.58 -3.60
N ILE A 12 -3.81 4.05 -3.67
CA ILE A 12 -2.65 4.56 -2.92
C ILE A 12 -1.35 4.65 -3.78
N TYR A 13 -1.16 3.99 -4.94
CA TYR A 13 -1.17 4.49 -6.36
C TYR A 13 -0.22 3.61 -7.22
N ASP A 14 -0.18 3.73 -8.56
CA ASP A 14 1.01 4.29 -9.25
C ASP A 14 0.77 5.55 -10.12
N ASP A 15 -0.47 6.04 -10.29
CA ASP A 15 -0.75 7.33 -11.00
C ASP A 15 -2.23 7.84 -10.91
N ASP A 16 -3.05 7.41 -9.93
CA ASP A 16 -4.42 7.98 -9.77
C ASP A 16 -4.77 8.35 -8.34
N VAL A 17 -4.93 9.65 -8.05
CA VAL A 17 -5.49 10.18 -6.80
C VAL A 17 -6.83 9.52 -6.50
N ILE A 18 -7.10 9.18 -5.24
CA ILE A 18 -8.45 9.00 -4.72
C ILE A 18 -9.28 10.21 -5.17
N PRO A 19 -10.25 10.11 -6.08
CA PRO A 19 -11.07 11.25 -6.41
C PRO A 19 -11.86 11.65 -5.16
N SER A 20 -11.53 12.80 -4.58
CA SER A 20 -12.33 13.48 -3.58
C SER A 20 -13.74 13.60 -4.12
N THR A 21 -14.70 12.94 -3.46
CA THR A 21 -16.12 12.97 -3.88
C THR A 21 -16.72 14.36 -3.87
N ASP A 22 -16.07 15.28 -3.16
CA ASP A 22 -16.48 16.66 -2.94
C ASP A 22 -15.92 17.61 -4.01
N SER A 23 -14.78 17.29 -4.65
CA SER A 23 -14.11 18.21 -5.58
C SER A 23 -13.58 17.59 -6.88
N GLN A 24 -13.69 16.28 -7.09
CA GLN A 24 -13.16 15.57 -8.26
C GLN A 24 -14.24 14.73 -8.93
N ALA A 25 -14.25 14.73 -10.27
CA ALA A 25 -15.16 13.96 -11.11
C ALA A 25 -14.39 13.16 -12.16
N ILE A 26 -14.79 11.91 -12.36
CA ILE A 26 -14.37 11.12 -13.53
C ILE A 26 -15.42 11.34 -14.63
N LEU A 27 -14.98 11.84 -15.78
CA LEU A 27 -15.83 12.15 -16.93
C LEU A 27 -15.48 11.25 -18.12
N TYR A 28 -16.41 10.39 -18.51
CA TYR A 28 -16.30 9.62 -19.76
C TYR A 28 -16.80 10.47 -20.91
N ILE A 29 -15.86 11.04 -21.65
CA ILE A 29 -16.15 11.91 -22.78
C ILE A 29 -15.61 11.29 -24.06
N SER A 30 -16.41 11.33 -25.12
CA SER A 30 -15.97 10.89 -26.43
C SER A 30 -14.87 11.83 -26.93
N HIS A 31 -13.98 11.35 -27.79
CA HIS A 31 -12.92 12.20 -28.36
C HIS A 31 -13.43 13.52 -28.98
N PRO A 32 -14.55 13.55 -29.74
CA PRO A 32 -15.11 14.81 -30.24
C PRO A 32 -15.60 15.74 -29.13
N MET A 33 -16.27 15.19 -28.10
CA MET A 33 -16.77 15.98 -26.97
C MET A 33 -15.62 16.49 -26.09
N PHE A 34 -14.54 15.71 -26.00
CA PHE A 34 -13.29 16.12 -25.37
C PHE A 34 -12.71 17.34 -26.09
N GLN A 35 -12.58 17.27 -27.42
CA GLN A 35 -12.10 18.40 -28.22
C GLN A 35 -13.00 19.63 -28.11
N GLU A 36 -14.32 19.43 -28.03
CA GLU A 36 -15.28 20.53 -27.89
C GLU A 36 -15.22 21.21 -26.52
N LEU A 37 -15.01 20.44 -25.45
CA LEU A 37 -14.94 20.92 -24.07
C LEU A 37 -13.55 21.47 -23.68
N PHE A 38 -12.47 20.90 -24.22
CA PHE A 38 -11.09 21.13 -23.78
C PHE A 38 -10.14 21.59 -24.90
N GLY A 39 -10.63 21.82 -26.13
CA GLY A 39 -9.80 22.32 -27.23
C GLY A 39 -9.47 23.81 -27.10
N GLU A 40 -8.23 24.19 -27.45
CA GLU A 40 -7.67 25.55 -27.27
C GLU A 40 -8.38 26.66 -28.07
N ASN A 41 -9.26 26.33 -29.03
CA ASN A 41 -9.76 27.28 -30.02
C ASN A 41 -11.15 27.88 -29.77
N ASN A 42 -11.81 27.63 -28.63
CA ASN A 42 -13.19 28.09 -28.42
C ASN A 42 -13.34 29.23 -27.40
N ALA A 43 -13.77 30.40 -27.90
CA ALA A 43 -14.17 31.59 -27.16
C ALA A 43 -15.42 31.41 -26.25
N THR A 44 -15.92 30.18 -26.10
CA THR A 44 -17.07 29.82 -25.24
C THR A 44 -16.75 28.63 -24.34
N GLY A 45 -15.47 28.37 -24.06
CA GLY A 45 -15.06 27.33 -23.11
C GLY A 45 -15.79 27.51 -21.78
N TYR A 46 -16.67 26.57 -21.43
CA TYR A 46 -17.46 26.60 -20.19
C TYR A 46 -16.63 26.40 -18.92
N LEU A 47 -15.31 26.27 -19.05
CA LEU A 47 -14.38 25.96 -17.97
C LEU A 47 -13.18 26.90 -18.09
N ASP A 48 -13.21 28.01 -17.36
CA ASP A 48 -12.04 28.85 -17.10
C ASP A 48 -10.94 27.98 -16.49
N GLY A 49 -9.80 27.82 -17.18
CA GLY A 49 -8.42 27.55 -16.70
C GLY A 49 -8.11 26.53 -15.59
N GLU A 50 -9.08 25.97 -14.89
CA GLU A 50 -8.94 25.16 -13.66
C GLU A 50 -8.99 23.65 -13.95
N PHE A 51 -9.36 23.25 -15.17
CA PHE A 51 -9.46 21.85 -15.57
C PHE A 51 -8.30 21.47 -16.48
N GLN A 52 -7.52 20.48 -16.04
CA GLN A 52 -6.34 19.98 -16.75
C GLN A 52 -6.63 18.58 -17.30
N ASP A 53 -6.24 18.33 -18.55
CA ASP A 53 -6.36 17.01 -19.17
C ASP A 53 -5.35 16.02 -18.56
N VAL A 54 -5.88 14.96 -17.96
CA VAL A 54 -5.15 13.77 -17.49
C VAL A 54 -5.85 12.49 -17.97
N SER A 55 -6.45 12.56 -19.16
CA SER A 55 -7.22 11.46 -19.75
C SER A 55 -6.38 10.19 -19.96
N ARG A 56 -6.86 9.07 -19.42
CA ARG A 56 -6.32 7.74 -19.70
C ARG A 56 -7.15 7.07 -20.79
N GLY A 57 -6.48 6.63 -21.87
CA GLY A 57 -7.12 5.92 -22.97
C GLY A 57 -7.22 4.41 -22.70
N LEU A 58 -8.44 3.89 -22.59
CA LEU A 58 -8.70 2.44 -22.63
C LEU A 58 -8.82 1.99 -24.08
N LEU A 59 -7.93 1.08 -24.50
CA LEU A 59 -7.90 0.58 -25.86
C LEU A 59 -8.47 -0.83 -25.91
N THR A 60 -9.50 -1.03 -26.74
CA THR A 60 -10.05 -2.35 -27.03
C THR A 60 -9.72 -2.74 -28.45
N HIS A 61 -9.16 -3.94 -28.64
CA HIS A 61 -8.86 -4.48 -29.96
C HIS A 61 -10.15 -5.00 -30.61
N THR A 62 -10.47 -4.50 -31.81
CA THR A 62 -11.70 -4.85 -32.55
C THR A 62 -11.43 -5.72 -33.79
N GLY A 63 -10.19 -6.20 -33.97
CA GLY A 63 -9.76 -7.00 -35.12
C GLY A 63 -9.68 -8.50 -34.85
N ASN A 64 -8.94 -9.22 -35.70
CA ASN A 64 -8.68 -10.65 -35.49
C ASN A 64 -7.75 -10.88 -34.29
N ILE A 65 -8.19 -11.64 -33.29
CA ILE A 65 -7.46 -11.93 -32.04
C ILE A 65 -6.02 -12.38 -32.29
N LYS A 66 -5.73 -13.10 -33.38
CA LYS A 66 -4.37 -13.54 -33.72
C LYS A 66 -3.40 -12.39 -34.00
N ASN A 67 -3.91 -11.23 -34.43
CA ASN A 67 -3.10 -10.05 -34.75
C ASN A 67 -3.05 -9.07 -33.58
N LYS A 68 -3.75 -9.33 -32.47
CA LYS A 68 -3.87 -8.42 -31.33
C LYS A 68 -2.52 -7.90 -30.84
N ASP A 69 -1.55 -8.79 -30.67
CA ASP A 69 -0.23 -8.41 -30.14
C ASP A 69 0.60 -7.62 -31.16
N ALA A 70 0.47 -7.94 -32.46
CA ALA A 70 1.14 -7.21 -33.54
C ALA A 70 0.52 -5.82 -33.76
N ASP A 71 -0.80 -5.71 -33.77
CA ASP A 71 -1.55 -4.46 -33.89
C ASP A 71 -1.28 -3.56 -32.67
N PHE A 72 -1.24 -4.13 -31.48
CA PHE A 72 -0.87 -3.43 -30.25
C PHE A 72 0.56 -2.87 -30.32
N LEU A 73 1.51 -3.67 -30.81
CA LEU A 73 2.90 -3.23 -30.98
C LEU A 73 3.02 -2.09 -32.02
N ASN A 74 2.30 -2.18 -33.14
CA ASN A 74 2.28 -1.13 -34.16
C ASN A 74 1.64 0.17 -33.66
N PHE A 75 0.53 0.05 -32.92
CA PHE A 75 -0.12 1.20 -32.30
C PHE A 75 0.77 1.87 -31.26
N LYS A 76 1.47 1.08 -30.44
CA LYS A 76 2.46 1.57 -29.49
C LYS A 76 3.58 2.36 -30.17
N LYS A 77 4.08 1.88 -31.33
CA LYS A 77 5.10 2.59 -32.14
C LYS A 77 4.57 3.92 -32.71
N TYR A 78 3.32 3.96 -33.18
CA TYR A 78 2.71 5.16 -33.75
C TYR A 78 2.53 6.30 -32.72
N LEU A 79 2.05 5.99 -31.51
CA LEU A 79 1.80 7.00 -30.46
C LEU A 79 3.06 7.39 -29.66
N ALA A 80 4.12 6.58 -29.71
CA ALA A 80 5.36 6.86 -28.99
C ALA A 80 6.15 8.04 -29.55
N ASP A 81 5.95 8.40 -30.81
CA ASP A 81 6.77 9.38 -31.53
C ASP A 81 6.05 10.72 -31.68
N ASN A 82 6.79 11.82 -31.56
CA ASN A 82 6.23 13.16 -31.73
C ASN A 82 5.75 13.33 -33.19
N VAL A 83 4.74 14.18 -33.43
CA VAL A 83 4.15 14.35 -34.78
C VAL A 83 5.21 14.76 -35.83
N ASN A 84 6.35 15.29 -35.39
CA ASN A 84 7.48 15.71 -36.22
C ASN A 84 8.32 14.56 -36.81
N ASP A 85 8.32 13.35 -36.23
CA ASP A 85 9.11 12.20 -36.71
C ASP A 85 8.26 11.08 -37.38
N LEU A 86 6.97 11.37 -37.63
CA LEU A 86 5.99 10.46 -38.22
C LEU A 86 6.50 9.74 -39.51
N ARG A 87 7.33 10.42 -40.30
CA ARG A 87 7.90 9.90 -41.54
C ARG A 87 8.92 8.78 -41.31
N ASN A 88 9.67 8.86 -40.21
CA ASN A 88 10.67 7.84 -39.82
C ASN A 88 9.97 6.58 -39.27
N VAL A 89 8.89 6.75 -38.51
CA VAL A 89 8.05 5.63 -38.04
C VAL A 89 7.36 4.92 -39.20
N THR A 90 6.76 5.69 -40.12
CA THR A 90 6.06 5.13 -41.28
C THR A 90 7.00 4.32 -42.17
N THR A 91 8.23 4.80 -42.37
CA THR A 91 9.25 4.07 -43.13
C THR A 91 9.75 2.83 -42.40
N ALA A 92 9.92 2.87 -41.07
CA ALA A 92 10.29 1.71 -40.27
C ALA A 92 9.21 0.61 -40.26
N ILE A 93 7.92 0.98 -40.17
CA ILE A 93 6.78 0.07 -40.24
C ILE A 93 6.71 -0.57 -41.63
N ASN A 94 6.82 0.22 -42.69
CA ASN A 94 6.73 -0.29 -44.07
C ASN A 94 7.90 -1.19 -44.46
N ASN A 95 9.08 -0.97 -43.87
CA ASN A 95 10.29 -1.73 -44.17
C ASN A 95 10.56 -2.88 -43.18
N ASN A 96 9.71 -3.10 -42.16
CA ASN A 96 9.92 -4.09 -41.09
C ASN A 96 11.31 -4.00 -40.42
N THR A 97 11.87 -2.80 -40.30
CA THR A 97 13.15 -2.60 -39.61
C THR A 97 12.91 -2.34 -38.13
N ASP A 98 13.43 -3.20 -37.26
CA ASP A 98 13.43 -3.03 -35.80
C ASP A 98 14.42 -1.94 -35.39
N ASN A 99 14.09 -0.69 -35.66
CA ASN A 99 14.80 0.43 -35.05
C ASN A 99 14.38 0.52 -33.57
N ASN A 100 15.36 0.67 -32.68
CA ASN A 100 15.14 0.99 -31.26
C ASN A 100 14.54 2.41 -31.15
N LEU A 101 13.27 2.58 -31.50
CA LEU A 101 12.51 3.78 -31.22
C LEU A 101 12.21 3.79 -29.71
N ASN A 102 12.64 4.85 -29.02
CA ASN A 102 12.43 5.03 -27.60
C ASN A 102 10.94 5.29 -27.33
N ASN A 103 10.20 4.21 -27.08
CA ASN A 103 8.79 4.28 -26.74
C ASN A 103 8.61 4.70 -25.28
N ASN A 104 8.53 6.02 -25.05
CA ASN A 104 8.21 6.57 -23.73
C ASN A 104 6.72 6.40 -23.35
N SER A 105 5.91 5.80 -24.22
CA SER A 105 4.49 5.51 -23.98
C SER A 105 4.30 4.14 -23.29
N ILE A 106 3.76 4.18 -22.07
CA ILE A 106 3.58 3.03 -21.19
C ILE A 106 2.24 2.34 -21.52
N PHE A 107 2.26 1.41 -22.47
CA PHE A 107 1.12 0.50 -22.70
C PHE A 107 1.33 -0.81 -21.95
N LYS A 108 0.38 -1.19 -21.09
CA LYS A 108 0.37 -2.44 -20.32
C LYS A 108 -0.92 -3.20 -20.61
N THR A 109 -0.89 -4.54 -20.62
CA THR A 109 -2.14 -5.30 -20.71
C THR A 109 -2.88 -5.27 -19.37
N TYR A 110 -4.18 -5.53 -19.40
CA TYR A 110 -5.02 -5.58 -18.21
C TYR A 110 -4.55 -6.62 -17.18
N ALA A 111 -4.07 -7.78 -17.64
CA ALA A 111 -3.59 -8.85 -16.76
C ALA A 111 -2.24 -8.51 -16.11
N ASP A 112 -1.39 -7.77 -16.82
CA ASP A 112 -0.06 -7.36 -16.34
C ASP A 112 -0.15 -6.24 -15.28
N ASN A 113 -1.25 -5.47 -15.28
CA ASN A 113 -1.49 -4.44 -14.28
C ASN A 113 -2.31 -5.00 -13.09
N ALA A 114 -1.61 -5.62 -12.15
CA ALA A 114 -2.21 -6.22 -10.95
C ALA A 114 -3.04 -5.23 -10.12
N ASN A 115 -2.66 -3.94 -10.09
CA ASN A 115 -3.37 -2.91 -9.34
C ASN A 115 -4.70 -2.56 -10.01
N VAL A 116 -4.68 -2.31 -11.32
CA VAL A 116 -5.89 -2.07 -12.12
C VAL A 116 -6.82 -3.28 -12.02
N ASN A 117 -6.36 -4.50 -12.29
CA ASN A 117 -7.16 -5.73 -12.16
C ASN A 117 -7.82 -5.89 -10.78
N ARG A 118 -7.12 -5.53 -9.69
CA ARG A 118 -7.71 -5.51 -8.34
C ARG A 118 -8.84 -4.49 -8.20
N ARG A 119 -8.76 -3.31 -8.81
CA ARG A 119 -9.86 -2.30 -8.79
C ARG A 119 -11.17 -2.88 -9.31
N TYR A 120 -11.14 -3.65 -10.41
CA TYR A 120 -12.34 -4.29 -10.98
C TYR A 120 -12.84 -5.50 -10.18
N THR A 121 -11.92 -6.30 -9.65
CA THR A 121 -12.29 -7.60 -9.07
C THR A 121 -12.64 -7.55 -7.58
N LEU A 122 -12.15 -6.53 -6.86
CA LEU A 122 -12.26 -6.47 -5.39
C LEU A 122 -13.68 -6.17 -4.92
N LEU A 123 -14.41 -5.25 -5.56
CA LEU A 123 -15.82 -4.99 -5.21
C LEU A 123 -16.66 -6.25 -5.38
N ASN A 124 -16.57 -6.93 -6.53
CA ASN A 124 -17.31 -8.16 -6.79
C ASN A 124 -16.95 -9.26 -5.78
N SER A 125 -15.67 -9.40 -5.45
CA SER A 125 -15.21 -10.36 -4.45
C SER A 125 -15.73 -10.02 -3.05
N THR A 126 -15.76 -8.73 -2.69
CA THR A 126 -16.26 -8.23 -1.41
C THR A 126 -17.77 -8.42 -1.30
N ILE A 127 -18.54 -8.08 -2.34
CA ILE A 127 -19.98 -8.32 -2.41
C ILE A 127 -20.29 -9.81 -2.26
N LYS A 128 -19.56 -10.69 -2.97
CA LYS A 128 -19.71 -12.15 -2.81
C LYS A 128 -19.46 -12.61 -1.37
N LEU A 129 -18.41 -12.10 -0.73
CA LEU A 129 -18.11 -12.40 0.67
C LEU A 129 -19.23 -11.94 1.62
N TYR A 130 -19.70 -10.69 1.48
CA TYR A 130 -20.82 -10.19 2.28
C TYR A 130 -22.11 -10.97 2.04
N LEU A 131 -22.37 -11.42 0.81
CA LEU A 131 -23.52 -12.25 0.48
C LEU A 131 -23.43 -13.61 1.18
N ILE A 132 -22.25 -14.24 1.19
CA ILE A 132 -22.02 -15.49 1.94
C ILE A 132 -22.28 -15.27 3.44
N ILE A 133 -21.73 -14.21 4.03
CA ILE A 133 -21.94 -13.87 5.46
C ILE A 133 -23.44 -13.65 5.73
N ALA A 134 -24.14 -12.91 4.87
CA ALA A 134 -25.56 -12.63 5.01
C ALA A 134 -26.40 -13.92 4.95
N VAL A 135 -26.11 -14.82 3.99
CA VAL A 135 -26.82 -16.10 3.86
C VAL A 135 -26.60 -16.97 5.09
N VAL A 136 -25.37 -17.06 5.60
CA VAL A 136 -25.06 -17.81 6.82
C VAL A 136 -25.81 -17.25 8.03
N CYS A 137 -25.83 -15.92 8.21
CA CYS A 137 -26.57 -15.26 9.28
C CYS A 137 -28.08 -15.51 9.16
N VAL A 138 -28.67 -15.40 7.97
CA VAL A 138 -30.10 -15.64 7.74
C VAL A 138 -30.48 -17.08 8.06
N ILE A 139 -29.70 -18.06 7.60
CA ILE A 139 -29.94 -19.48 7.92
C ILE A 139 -29.90 -19.70 9.43
N LEU A 140 -28.89 -19.14 10.11
CA LEU A 140 -28.74 -19.25 11.55
C LEU A 140 -29.95 -18.65 12.29
N PHE A 141 -30.37 -17.43 11.96
CA PHE A 141 -31.52 -16.79 12.61
C PHE A 141 -32.85 -17.49 12.28
N LEU A 142 -33.04 -17.98 11.05
CA LEU A 142 -34.23 -18.77 10.69
C LEU A 142 -34.32 -20.05 11.53
N LEU A 143 -33.21 -20.75 11.74
CA LEU A 143 -33.17 -21.92 12.62
C LEU A 143 -33.56 -21.56 14.05
N VAL A 144 -33.05 -20.43 14.59
CA VAL A 144 -33.38 -19.97 15.95
C VAL A 144 -34.85 -19.60 16.07
N ILE A 145 -35.40 -18.80 15.14
CA ILE A 145 -36.81 -18.37 15.16
C ILE A 145 -37.73 -19.58 15.02
N SER A 146 -37.44 -20.47 14.07
CA SER A 146 -38.20 -21.70 13.86
C SER A 146 -38.28 -22.52 15.13
N PHE A 147 -37.12 -22.68 15.76
CA PHE A 147 -36.96 -23.40 16.99
C PHE A 147 -37.73 -22.78 18.17
N VAL A 148 -37.61 -21.46 18.38
CA VAL A 148 -38.37 -20.73 19.43
C VAL A 148 -39.87 -20.88 19.21
N SER A 149 -40.33 -20.74 17.97
CA SER A 149 -41.74 -20.77 17.60
C SER A 149 -42.35 -22.15 17.85
N PHE A 150 -41.62 -23.21 17.47
CA PHE A 150 -41.99 -24.59 17.77
C PHE A 150 -42.20 -24.81 19.28
N VAL A 151 -41.26 -24.33 20.10
CA VAL A 151 -41.30 -24.51 21.56
C VAL A 151 -42.47 -23.76 22.18
N LEU A 152 -42.66 -22.51 21.76
CA LEU A 152 -43.71 -21.63 22.28
C LEU A 152 -45.09 -22.18 21.92
N LEU A 153 -45.30 -22.60 20.68
CA LEU A 153 -46.57 -23.17 20.24
C LEU A 153 -46.86 -24.50 20.95
N LYS A 154 -45.87 -25.40 21.03
CA LYS A 154 -46.02 -26.65 21.77
C LYS A 154 -46.45 -26.41 23.20
N LYS A 155 -45.86 -25.42 23.87
CA LYS A 155 -46.21 -25.05 25.25
C LYS A 155 -47.66 -24.55 25.37
N ILE A 156 -48.14 -23.74 24.43
CA ILE A 156 -49.53 -23.26 24.42
C ILE A 156 -50.51 -24.43 24.24
N ILE A 157 -50.26 -25.30 23.25
CA ILE A 157 -51.10 -26.48 22.99
C ILE A 157 -51.14 -27.41 24.21
N GLU A 158 -50.01 -27.64 24.88
CA GLU A 158 -49.95 -28.45 26.09
C GLU A 158 -50.76 -27.84 27.25
N LYS A 159 -50.79 -26.50 27.38
CA LYS A 159 -51.57 -25.79 28.40
C LYS A 159 -53.08 -25.87 28.15
N GLN A 160 -53.50 -25.88 26.88
CA GLN A 160 -54.91 -25.90 26.46
C GLN A 160 -55.42 -27.29 26.03
N LYS A 161 -54.63 -28.35 26.26
CA LYS A 161 -54.91 -29.71 25.78
C LYS A 161 -56.31 -30.24 26.12
N THR A 162 -56.82 -29.92 27.31
CA THR A 162 -58.14 -30.36 27.79
C THR A 162 -59.26 -29.67 27.02
N GLN A 163 -59.15 -28.36 26.82
CA GLN A 163 -60.08 -27.55 26.03
C GLN A 163 -60.12 -28.04 24.57
N ILE A 164 -58.95 -28.32 23.99
CA ILE A 164 -58.81 -28.91 22.65
C ILE A 164 -59.49 -30.30 22.57
N GLY A 165 -59.36 -31.12 23.62
CA GLY A 165 -60.02 -32.42 23.73
C GLY A 165 -61.54 -32.32 23.72
N ILE A 166 -62.12 -31.33 24.42
CA ILE A 166 -63.56 -31.04 24.44
C ILE A 166 -64.03 -30.56 23.05
N LEU A 167 -63.29 -29.66 22.41
CA LEU A 167 -63.61 -29.19 21.06
C LEU A 167 -63.62 -30.34 20.05
N LYS A 168 -62.62 -31.23 20.09
CA LYS A 168 -62.62 -32.43 19.25
C LYS A 168 -63.78 -33.39 19.55
N ALA A 169 -64.17 -33.54 20.81
CA ALA A 169 -65.32 -34.35 21.20
C ALA A 169 -66.64 -33.77 20.64
N ASN A 170 -66.72 -32.44 20.51
CA ASN A 170 -67.84 -31.73 19.88
C ASN A 170 -67.83 -31.75 18.35
N GLY A 171 -66.90 -32.48 17.71
CA GLY A 171 -66.87 -32.67 16.26
C GLY A 171 -65.98 -31.71 15.47
N TYR A 172 -65.24 -30.80 16.12
CA TYR A 172 -64.32 -29.90 15.43
C TYR A 172 -63.14 -30.65 14.82
N THR A 173 -62.77 -30.29 13.59
CA THR A 173 -61.66 -30.93 12.89
C THR A 173 -60.30 -30.44 13.39
N THR A 174 -59.25 -31.24 13.22
CA THR A 174 -57.87 -30.82 13.55
C THR A 174 -57.44 -29.58 12.78
N PHE A 175 -57.98 -29.39 11.57
CA PHE A 175 -57.69 -28.25 10.71
C PHE A 175 -58.32 -26.95 11.24
N GLU A 176 -59.61 -26.99 11.63
CA GLU A 176 -60.31 -25.86 12.24
C GLU A 176 -59.63 -25.37 13.52
N ILE A 177 -59.13 -26.30 14.33
CA ILE A 177 -58.40 -25.94 15.56
C ILE A 177 -57.02 -25.35 15.19
N SER A 178 -56.33 -25.91 14.19
CA SER A 178 -55.00 -25.45 13.79
C SER A 178 -54.99 -24.05 13.17
N SER A 179 -56.05 -23.65 12.45
CA SER A 179 -56.16 -22.32 11.83
C SER A 179 -56.26 -21.21 12.87
N ALA A 180 -56.95 -21.45 13.99
CA ALA A 180 -57.01 -20.51 15.11
C ALA A 180 -55.63 -20.24 15.73
N TYR A 181 -54.80 -21.28 15.89
CA TYR A 181 -53.42 -21.13 16.38
C TYR A 181 -52.48 -20.50 15.35
N LEU A 182 -52.73 -20.72 14.06
CA LEU A 182 -52.00 -20.07 12.98
C LEU A 182 -52.24 -18.55 13.02
N LEU A 183 -53.50 -18.13 13.20
CA LEU A 183 -53.87 -16.72 13.30
C LEU A 183 -53.26 -16.07 14.56
N TYR A 184 -53.23 -16.80 15.67
CA TYR A 184 -52.58 -16.36 16.92
C TYR A 184 -51.09 -16.06 16.76
N LEU A 185 -50.36 -16.84 15.95
CA LEU A 185 -48.93 -16.62 15.68
C LEU A 185 -48.66 -15.61 14.55
N LEU A 186 -49.58 -15.48 13.59
CA LEU A 186 -49.45 -14.49 12.50
C LEU A 186 -49.54 -13.04 12.98
N ILE A 187 -50.44 -12.73 13.92
CA ILE A 187 -50.63 -11.34 14.38
C ILE A 187 -49.33 -10.72 14.92
N PRO A 188 -48.59 -11.37 15.85
CA PRO A 188 -47.30 -10.86 16.30
C PRO A 188 -46.27 -10.70 15.18
N ILE A 189 -46.26 -11.58 14.17
CA ILE A 189 -45.29 -11.52 13.06
C ILE A 189 -45.57 -10.31 12.17
N ILE A 190 -46.84 -10.05 11.85
CA ILE A 190 -47.26 -8.90 11.05
C ILE A 190 -46.85 -7.58 11.71
N ILE A 191 -46.80 -7.54 13.06
CA ILE A 191 -46.37 -6.34 13.79
C ILE A 191 -44.85 -6.31 14.00
N SER A 192 -44.24 -7.44 14.35
CA SER A 192 -42.82 -7.51 14.74
C SER A 192 -41.88 -7.42 13.55
N VAL A 193 -42.24 -7.96 12.38
CA VAL A 193 -41.38 -7.92 11.19
C VAL A 193 -41.19 -6.49 10.67
N PRO A 194 -42.25 -5.66 10.52
CA PRO A 194 -42.08 -4.25 10.16
C PRO A 194 -41.25 -3.45 11.17
N ILE A 195 -41.44 -3.69 12.47
CA ILE A 195 -40.63 -3.04 13.52
C ILE A 195 -39.15 -3.45 13.39
N GLY A 196 -38.90 -4.74 13.17
CA GLY A 196 -37.54 -5.26 12.95
C GLY A 196 -36.90 -4.68 11.70
N TRP A 197 -37.65 -4.51 10.62
CA TRP A 197 -37.17 -3.83 9.41
C TRP A 197 -36.90 -2.36 9.65
N ALA A 198 -37.77 -1.64 10.35
CA ALA A 198 -37.52 -0.23 10.67
C ALA A 198 -36.21 -0.05 11.45
N LEU A 199 -35.98 -0.90 12.47
CA LEU A 199 -34.71 -0.95 13.21
C LEU A 199 -33.52 -1.32 12.30
N GLY A 200 -33.68 -2.32 11.43
CA GLY A 200 -32.64 -2.75 10.49
C GLY A 200 -32.26 -1.65 9.49
N LEU A 201 -33.24 -0.91 8.97
CA LEU A 201 -33.03 0.21 8.07
C LEU A 201 -32.30 1.37 8.76
N VAL A 202 -32.62 1.66 10.03
CA VAL A 202 -31.86 2.67 10.81
C VAL A 202 -30.41 2.23 11.01
N LEU A 203 -30.17 0.95 11.31
CA LEU A 203 -28.82 0.40 11.47
C LEU A 203 -28.05 0.27 10.15
N GLN A 204 -28.74 0.24 9.01
CA GLN A 204 -28.10 0.22 7.69
C GLN A 204 -27.35 1.53 7.39
N ILE A 205 -27.83 2.67 7.90
CA ILE A 205 -27.24 3.99 7.63
C ILE A 205 -25.73 4.03 7.98
N PRO A 206 -25.29 3.75 9.23
CA PRO A 206 -23.88 3.79 9.57
C PRO A 206 -23.04 2.76 8.80
N ILE A 207 -23.60 1.57 8.51
CA ILE A 207 -22.91 0.52 7.72
C ILE A 207 -22.70 0.97 6.27
N MET A 208 -23.70 1.64 5.68
CA MET A 208 -23.64 2.14 4.32
C MET A 208 -22.65 3.31 4.20
N ASP A 209 -22.62 4.23 5.17
CA ASP A 209 -21.66 5.33 5.18
C ASP A 209 -20.21 4.83 5.17
N ILE A 210 -19.94 3.74 5.87
CA ILE A 210 -18.63 3.07 5.83
C ILE A 210 -18.34 2.50 4.43
N PHE A 211 -19.30 1.78 3.85
CA PHE A 211 -19.14 1.19 2.52
C PHE A 211 -18.94 2.28 1.46
N ASN A 212 -19.65 3.41 1.58
CA ASN A 212 -19.51 4.57 0.71
C ASN A 212 -18.16 5.26 0.87
N ASN A 213 -17.66 5.41 2.11
CA ASN A 213 -16.35 5.97 2.39
C ASN A 213 -15.20 5.11 1.85
N TYR A 214 -15.37 3.78 1.86
CA TYR A 214 -14.35 2.87 1.32
C TYR A 214 -14.48 2.70 -0.19
N PHE A 215 -15.69 2.47 -0.73
CA PHE A 215 -15.90 2.11 -2.12
C PHE A 215 -16.23 3.30 -3.05
N ILE A 216 -16.19 4.56 -2.60
CA ILE A 216 -16.55 5.74 -3.42
C ILE A 216 -17.93 5.57 -4.11
N ILE A 217 -18.87 4.95 -3.41
CA ILE A 217 -20.21 4.70 -3.92
C ILE A 217 -21.13 5.84 -3.44
N PRO A 218 -21.73 6.64 -4.32
CA PRO A 218 -22.59 7.75 -3.93
C PRO A 218 -24.01 7.30 -3.54
N ILE A 219 -24.16 6.15 -2.86
CA ILE A 219 -25.48 5.65 -2.48
C ILE A 219 -25.81 6.14 -1.08
N LYS A 220 -26.53 7.26 -1.02
CA LYS A 220 -27.26 7.65 0.20
C LYS A 220 -28.48 6.75 0.31
N PHE A 221 -28.48 5.84 1.29
CA PHE A 221 -29.59 5.00 1.73
C PHE A 221 -30.57 4.55 0.61
N SER A 222 -30.32 3.37 0.02
CA SER A 222 -31.27 2.74 -0.92
C SER A 222 -32.04 1.63 -0.20
N SER A 223 -33.36 1.72 -0.20
CA SER A 223 -34.25 0.65 0.25
C SER A 223 -35.08 0.13 -0.91
N ASN A 224 -34.87 -1.12 -1.28
CA ASN A 224 -35.74 -1.81 -2.23
C ASN A 224 -36.82 -2.58 -1.46
N ALA A 225 -38.10 -2.37 -1.81
CA ALA A 225 -39.22 -3.03 -1.17
C ALA A 225 -39.35 -4.52 -1.56
N PHE A 226 -38.81 -4.94 -2.71
CA PHE A 226 -38.96 -6.30 -3.19
C PHE A 226 -38.27 -7.37 -2.32
N PRO A 227 -36.99 -7.21 -1.89
CA PRO A 227 -36.36 -8.15 -0.96
C PRO A 227 -37.10 -8.24 0.37
N LEU A 228 -37.56 -7.10 0.90
CA LEU A 228 -38.36 -7.06 2.12
C LEU A 228 -39.62 -7.91 1.96
N LEU A 229 -40.38 -7.71 0.88
CA LEU A 229 -41.59 -8.49 0.61
C LEU A 229 -41.31 -9.99 0.46
N TYR A 230 -40.23 -10.38 -0.23
CA TYR A 230 -39.82 -11.78 -0.35
C TYR A 230 -39.53 -12.40 1.03
N PHE A 231 -38.73 -11.72 1.87
CA PHE A 231 -38.41 -12.21 3.20
C PHE A 231 -39.65 -12.29 4.11
N PHE A 232 -40.59 -11.35 3.99
CA PHE A 232 -41.84 -11.38 4.75
C PHE A 232 -42.70 -12.59 4.40
N LEU A 233 -42.88 -12.86 3.11
CA LEU A 233 -43.58 -14.06 2.63
C LEU A 233 -42.86 -15.32 3.10
N LEU A 234 -41.53 -15.35 3.03
CA LEU A 234 -40.72 -16.48 3.50
C LEU A 234 -40.92 -16.72 5.01
N PHE A 235 -40.94 -15.67 5.84
CA PHE A 235 -41.20 -15.80 7.27
C PHE A 235 -42.62 -16.31 7.57
N ILE A 236 -43.63 -15.79 6.87
CA ILE A 236 -45.03 -16.24 7.01
C ILE A 236 -45.15 -17.72 6.63
N ILE A 237 -44.58 -18.14 5.50
CA ILE A 237 -44.62 -19.53 5.03
C ILE A 237 -43.88 -20.44 6.01
N LEU A 238 -42.68 -20.07 6.42
CA LEU A 238 -41.84 -20.88 7.30
C LEU A 238 -42.51 -21.07 8.66
N ILE A 239 -43.03 -20.00 9.26
CA ILE A 239 -43.73 -20.11 10.55
C ILE A 239 -45.06 -20.85 10.38
N GLY A 240 -45.83 -20.54 9.34
CA GLY A 240 -47.06 -21.27 9.01
C GLY A 240 -46.82 -22.79 8.90
N LEU A 241 -45.74 -23.19 8.22
CA LEU A 241 -45.34 -24.60 8.10
C LEU A 241 -45.01 -25.20 9.47
N ILE A 242 -44.27 -24.50 10.32
CA ILE A 242 -43.97 -24.95 11.69
C ILE A 242 -45.26 -25.11 12.51
N VAL A 243 -46.21 -24.19 12.39
CA VAL A 243 -47.52 -24.28 13.08
C VAL A 243 -48.29 -25.50 12.61
N VAL A 244 -48.39 -25.71 11.30
CA VAL A 244 -49.10 -26.86 10.74
C VAL A 244 -48.43 -28.17 11.18
N LEU A 245 -47.09 -28.24 11.13
CA LEU A 245 -46.34 -29.44 11.48
C LEU A 245 -46.43 -29.78 12.98
N THR A 246 -46.38 -28.77 13.84
CA THR A 246 -46.61 -28.94 15.30
C THR A 246 -48.05 -29.30 15.62
N CYS A 247 -49.03 -28.64 15.02
CA CYS A 247 -50.44 -28.97 15.18
C CYS A 247 -50.74 -30.39 14.69
N TYR A 248 -50.23 -30.80 13.53
CA TYR A 248 -50.40 -32.15 13.01
C TYR A 248 -49.84 -33.21 13.98
N THR A 249 -48.62 -32.99 14.49
CA THR A 249 -47.95 -33.93 15.41
C THR A 249 -48.55 -33.96 16.82
N MET A 250 -49.07 -32.84 17.33
CA MET A 250 -49.63 -32.74 18.68
C MET A 250 -51.13 -33.03 18.73
N LEU A 251 -51.90 -32.53 17.77
CA LEU A 251 -53.35 -32.68 17.69
C LEU A 251 -53.77 -33.99 17.02
N GLY A 252 -52.91 -34.67 16.26
CA GLY A 252 -53.20 -35.98 15.65
C GLY A 252 -53.45 -37.13 16.64
N LYS A 253 -53.31 -36.89 17.95
CA LYS A 253 -53.57 -37.88 19.01
C LYS A 253 -55.07 -38.06 19.26
N SER A 254 -55.47 -39.23 19.79
CA SER A 254 -56.86 -39.57 20.06
C SER A 254 -57.47 -38.71 21.19
N VAL A 255 -58.78 -38.48 21.13
CA VAL A 255 -59.54 -37.61 22.06
C VAL A 255 -59.35 -38.03 23.53
N LEU A 256 -59.35 -39.34 23.80
CA LEU A 256 -59.10 -39.91 25.13
C LEU A 256 -57.72 -39.51 25.69
N LEU A 257 -56.71 -39.39 24.82
CA LEU A 257 -55.32 -39.08 25.15
C LEU A 257 -55.10 -37.57 25.37
N LEU A 258 -55.98 -36.74 24.83
CA LEU A 258 -56.00 -35.28 25.00
C LEU A 258 -56.74 -34.86 26.28
N VAL A 259 -57.86 -35.54 26.60
CA VAL A 259 -58.69 -35.28 27.79
C VAL A 259 -58.06 -35.87 29.06
N ASN A 260 -57.40 -37.03 28.96
CA ASN A 260 -56.82 -37.66 30.13
C ASN A 260 -55.51 -36.94 30.55
N ALA A 261 -55.60 -36.14 31.61
CA ALA A 261 -54.51 -35.28 32.07
C ALA A 261 -53.31 -36.06 32.65
N ASN A 262 -53.51 -37.31 33.06
CA ASN A 262 -52.50 -38.14 33.73
C ASN A 262 -51.91 -39.18 32.77
N GLN A 263 -50.82 -38.82 32.10
CA GLN A 263 -49.87 -39.83 31.66
C GLN A 263 -48.65 -39.78 32.58
N ASN A 264 -48.47 -40.88 33.34
CA ASN A 264 -47.29 -41.11 34.15
C ASN A 264 -46.04 -40.92 33.28
N ILE A 265 -45.09 -40.12 33.76
CA ILE A 265 -43.86 -39.81 33.03
C ILE A 265 -43.08 -41.10 32.81
N LYS A 266 -43.14 -41.68 31.60
CA LYS A 266 -42.42 -42.91 31.27
C LYS A 266 -40.91 -42.62 31.15
N PRO A 267 -40.05 -43.26 31.96
CA PRO A 267 -38.60 -43.07 31.86
C PRO A 267 -38.03 -43.68 30.59
N ASN A 268 -36.94 -43.12 30.08
CA ASN A 268 -36.22 -43.72 28.95
C ASN A 268 -35.52 -45.01 29.43
N LEU A 269 -35.96 -46.18 28.94
CA LEU A 269 -35.59 -47.51 29.45
C LEU A 269 -34.09 -47.82 29.38
N TYR A 270 -33.38 -47.26 28.39
CA TYR A 270 -31.95 -47.49 28.20
C TYR A 270 -31.11 -46.71 29.23
N LEU A 271 -31.47 -45.45 29.45
CA LEU A 271 -30.72 -44.56 30.33
C LEU A 271 -31.02 -44.83 31.81
N SER A 272 -32.24 -45.28 32.15
CA SER A 272 -32.59 -45.67 33.52
C SER A 272 -31.78 -46.87 34.02
N ARG A 273 -31.45 -47.83 33.13
CA ARG A 273 -30.53 -48.95 33.42
C ARG A 273 -29.08 -48.52 33.60
N LEU A 274 -28.65 -47.45 32.92
CA LEU A 274 -27.29 -46.90 33.05
C LEU A 274 -27.14 -46.15 34.39
N VAL A 275 -28.13 -45.32 34.72
CA VAL A 275 -28.15 -44.51 35.95
C VAL A 275 -28.31 -45.37 37.20
N SER A 276 -29.04 -46.50 37.13
CA SER A 276 -29.22 -47.41 38.27
C SER A 276 -27.95 -48.14 38.70
N ARG A 277 -26.90 -48.17 37.86
CA ARG A 277 -25.59 -48.76 38.20
C ARG A 277 -24.69 -47.83 39.02
N ILE A 278 -25.04 -46.55 39.15
CA ILE A 278 -24.22 -45.54 39.83
C ILE A 278 -24.70 -45.38 41.28
N LYS A 279 -23.82 -45.66 42.26
CA LYS A 279 -24.11 -45.48 43.70
C LYS A 279 -23.82 -44.04 44.12
N PHE A 280 -24.83 -43.33 44.64
CA PHE A 280 -24.70 -41.94 45.11
C PHE A 280 -24.75 -41.83 46.63
N LYS A 281 -23.88 -40.98 47.22
CA LYS A 281 -23.85 -40.70 48.66
C LYS A 281 -24.96 -39.73 49.15
N ARG A 282 -25.44 -38.82 48.29
CA ARG A 282 -26.49 -37.83 48.64
C ARG A 282 -27.74 -38.04 47.79
N PHE A 283 -28.91 -37.99 48.44
CA PHE A 283 -30.22 -38.10 47.78
C PHE A 283 -30.40 -37.08 46.65
N THR A 284 -29.96 -35.83 46.87
CA THR A 284 -30.05 -34.74 45.90
C THR A 284 -29.37 -35.06 44.57
N ASN A 285 -28.19 -35.68 44.59
CA ASN A 285 -27.45 -36.05 43.38
C ASN A 285 -28.09 -37.24 42.65
N LYS A 286 -28.55 -38.25 43.41
CA LYS A 286 -29.32 -39.38 42.86
C LYS A 286 -30.58 -38.88 42.15
N PHE A 287 -31.28 -37.95 42.79
CA PHE A 287 -32.50 -37.36 42.27
C PHE A 287 -32.28 -36.53 41.01
N ARG A 288 -31.25 -35.66 40.97
CA ARG A 288 -30.86 -34.91 39.77
C ARG A 288 -30.60 -35.82 38.57
N LEU A 289 -29.89 -36.93 38.76
CA LEU A 289 -29.57 -37.86 37.67
C LEU A 289 -30.79 -38.62 37.14
N ILE A 290 -31.74 -38.96 38.00
CA ILE A 290 -33.01 -39.56 37.60
C ILE A 290 -33.84 -38.55 36.79
N LEU A 291 -33.94 -37.30 37.25
CA LEU A 291 -34.62 -36.23 36.52
C LEU A 291 -33.99 -36.00 35.15
N ILE A 292 -32.66 -35.99 35.07
CA ILE A 292 -31.91 -35.87 33.81
C ILE A 292 -32.30 -36.98 32.85
N SER A 293 -32.32 -38.23 33.32
CA SER A 293 -32.69 -39.40 32.51
C SER A 293 -34.11 -39.34 31.96
N VAL A 294 -35.01 -38.69 32.68
CA VAL A 294 -36.43 -38.58 32.31
C VAL A 294 -36.70 -37.38 31.38
N SER A 295 -35.82 -36.38 31.39
CA SER A 295 -36.00 -35.12 30.67
C SER A 295 -34.90 -34.80 29.66
N LEU A 296 -34.13 -35.80 29.23
CA LEU A 296 -33.00 -35.69 28.31
C LEU A 296 -33.28 -34.81 27.08
N LYS A 297 -34.46 -34.93 26.46
CA LYS A 297 -34.83 -34.10 25.30
C LYS A 297 -34.79 -32.60 25.61
N ASN A 298 -35.32 -32.18 26.76
CA ASN A 298 -35.33 -30.76 27.14
C ASN A 298 -33.93 -30.26 27.53
N ILE A 299 -33.09 -31.16 28.05
CA ILE A 299 -31.72 -30.85 28.46
C ILE A 299 -30.78 -30.72 27.28
N ILE A 300 -30.84 -31.65 26.31
CA ILE A 300 -30.07 -31.55 25.06
C ILE A 300 -30.41 -30.24 24.36
N LEU A 301 -31.69 -29.90 24.35
CA LEU A 301 -32.19 -28.68 23.74
C LEU A 301 -31.69 -27.41 24.42
N PHE A 302 -31.70 -27.42 25.75
CA PHE A 302 -31.11 -26.36 26.57
C PHE A 302 -29.60 -26.23 26.33
N MET A 303 -28.87 -27.35 26.27
CA MET A 303 -27.44 -27.39 25.96
C MET A 303 -27.14 -26.84 24.57
N LEU A 304 -27.92 -27.22 23.55
CA LEU A 304 -27.78 -26.71 22.17
C LEU A 304 -27.93 -25.18 22.12
N THR A 305 -28.86 -24.61 22.88
CA THR A 305 -29.02 -23.15 22.97
C THR A 305 -27.74 -22.48 23.48
N PHE A 306 -27.10 -23.04 24.51
CA PHE A 306 -25.82 -22.53 25.00
C PHE A 306 -24.68 -22.75 24.00
N ILE A 307 -24.62 -23.88 23.29
CA ILE A 307 -23.62 -24.10 22.23
C ILE A 307 -23.73 -23.01 21.16
N VAL A 308 -24.95 -22.73 20.68
CA VAL A 308 -25.18 -21.70 19.65
C VAL A 308 -24.88 -20.30 20.19
N ALA A 309 -25.38 -19.96 21.38
CA ALA A 309 -25.12 -18.64 21.98
C ALA A 309 -23.63 -18.42 22.24
N THR A 310 -22.91 -19.42 22.73
CA THR A 310 -21.47 -19.34 22.97
C THR A 310 -20.69 -19.25 21.66
N ALA A 311 -21.09 -19.96 20.61
CA ALA A 311 -20.49 -19.85 19.28
C ALA A 311 -20.69 -18.44 18.67
N ILE A 312 -21.88 -17.84 18.81
CA ILE A 312 -22.11 -16.47 18.31
C ILE A 312 -21.30 -15.46 19.13
N LEU A 313 -21.34 -15.54 20.46
CA LEU A 313 -20.59 -14.63 21.35
C LEU A 313 -19.08 -14.69 21.12
N THR A 314 -18.55 -15.91 20.92
CA THR A 314 -17.14 -16.09 20.58
C THR A 314 -16.83 -15.46 19.24
N LEU A 315 -17.60 -15.74 18.19
CA LEU A 315 -17.40 -15.13 16.86
C LEU A 315 -17.44 -13.60 16.92
N SER A 316 -18.42 -13.02 17.62
CA SER A 316 -18.57 -11.57 17.77
C SER A 316 -17.36 -10.92 18.46
N LEU A 317 -16.82 -11.53 19.51
CA LEU A 317 -15.63 -10.99 20.19
C LEU A 317 -14.33 -11.25 19.43
N LEU A 318 -14.28 -12.32 18.64
CA LEU A 318 -13.08 -12.76 17.95
C LEU A 318 -12.69 -11.88 16.76
N ILE A 319 -13.65 -11.48 15.94
CA ILE A 319 -13.36 -10.67 14.75
C ILE A 319 -12.66 -9.34 15.10
N PRO A 320 -13.21 -8.46 15.95
CA PRO A 320 -12.56 -7.19 16.26
C PRO A 320 -11.23 -7.35 16.99
N THR A 321 -11.13 -8.32 17.91
CA THR A 321 -9.90 -8.56 18.66
C THR A 321 -8.79 -9.11 17.78
N THR A 322 -9.12 -9.98 16.82
CA THR A 322 -8.15 -10.53 15.88
C THR A 322 -7.65 -9.46 14.92
N ILE A 323 -8.53 -8.61 14.35
CA ILE A 323 -8.09 -7.50 13.49
C ILE A 323 -7.18 -6.52 14.27
N ASN A 324 -7.56 -6.18 15.51
CA ASN A 324 -6.74 -5.30 16.36
C ASN A 324 -5.37 -5.92 16.66
N ASN A 325 -5.34 -7.20 17.02
CA ASN A 325 -4.09 -7.91 17.30
C ASN A 325 -3.24 -8.04 16.04
N ILE A 326 -3.85 -8.34 14.89
CA ILE A 326 -3.19 -8.39 13.60
C ILE A 326 -2.56 -7.02 13.32
N SER A 327 -3.30 -5.92 13.44
CA SER A 327 -2.75 -4.57 13.25
C SER A 327 -1.58 -4.30 14.20
N ARG A 328 -1.76 -4.55 15.50
CA ARG A 328 -0.72 -4.27 16.50
C ARG A 328 0.53 -5.13 16.30
N GLU A 329 0.40 -6.43 16.07
CA GLU A 329 1.54 -7.34 15.89
C GLU A 329 2.21 -7.14 14.52
N TYR A 330 1.43 -6.88 13.45
CA TYR A 330 1.95 -6.65 12.11
C TYR A 330 2.82 -5.39 12.05
N TYR A 331 2.35 -4.27 12.61
CA TYR A 331 3.09 -3.00 12.60
C TYR A 331 3.99 -2.81 13.82
N LYS A 332 4.09 -3.77 14.74
CA LYS A 332 4.90 -3.67 15.97
C LYS A 332 6.36 -3.34 15.71
N ASN A 333 6.92 -3.98 14.67
CA ASN A 333 8.34 -3.90 14.32
C ASN A 333 8.62 -2.91 13.18
N ILE A 334 7.58 -2.28 12.64
CA ILE A 334 7.65 -1.34 11.52
C ILE A 334 7.31 0.06 12.05
N LYS A 335 8.30 0.94 12.15
CA LYS A 335 8.12 2.33 12.62
C LYS A 335 8.03 3.35 11.49
N TYR A 336 8.46 3.00 10.28
CA TYR A 336 8.25 3.84 9.11
C TYR A 336 6.79 3.80 8.65
N LYS A 337 6.34 4.89 8.02
CA LYS A 337 5.00 5.00 7.44
C LYS A 337 5.02 4.90 5.93
N THR A 338 6.15 5.22 5.30
CA THR A 338 6.38 5.09 3.86
C THR A 338 7.72 4.41 3.57
N GLU A 339 7.75 3.61 2.51
CA GLU A 339 8.92 2.91 1.97
C GLU A 339 8.92 3.13 0.46
N TYR A 340 10.04 3.52 -0.14
CA TYR A 340 10.14 3.58 -1.60
C TYR A 340 11.52 3.19 -2.09
N ASN A 341 11.55 2.58 -3.27
CA ASN A 341 12.76 2.24 -3.99
C ASN A 341 13.11 3.36 -4.97
N LEU A 342 14.41 3.62 -5.09
CA LEU A 342 14.98 4.57 -6.02
C LEU A 342 15.52 3.81 -7.24
N ASN A 343 15.18 4.28 -8.43
CA ASN A 343 15.62 3.68 -9.67
C ASN A 343 16.95 4.28 -10.15
N ASN A 344 17.47 3.72 -11.25
CA ASN A 344 18.60 4.26 -12.02
C ASN A 344 19.96 4.30 -11.31
N VAL A 345 20.13 3.63 -10.16
CA VAL A 345 21.45 3.44 -9.54
C VAL A 345 22.16 2.24 -10.19
N GLN A 346 23.38 2.46 -10.66
CA GLN A 346 24.22 1.48 -11.36
C GLN A 346 25.55 1.29 -10.63
N TYR A 347 25.96 0.05 -10.39
CA TYR A 347 27.08 -0.22 -9.49
C TYR A 347 28.45 0.21 -10.02
N ASN A 348 28.62 0.16 -11.34
CA ASN A 348 29.86 0.49 -12.03
C ASN A 348 29.82 1.88 -12.69
N ASN A 349 28.85 2.73 -12.34
CA ASN A 349 28.78 4.12 -12.79
C ASN A 349 28.58 5.06 -11.59
N PRO A 350 29.64 5.77 -11.15
CA PRO A 350 29.59 6.58 -9.94
C PRO A 350 28.60 7.74 -10.05
N LEU A 351 28.23 8.17 -11.26
CA LEU A 351 27.35 9.32 -11.49
C LEU A 351 25.87 8.99 -11.37
N SER A 352 25.54 7.70 -11.41
CA SER A 352 24.16 7.20 -11.30
C SER A 352 23.57 7.32 -9.89
N ARG A 353 24.42 7.45 -8.85
CA ARG A 353 23.97 7.59 -7.45
C ARG A 353 23.41 8.99 -7.17
N TYR A 354 22.54 9.05 -6.18
CA TYR A 354 21.96 10.29 -5.69
C TYR A 354 22.94 11.03 -4.77
N GLY A 355 23.08 12.34 -4.96
CA GLY A 355 23.68 13.23 -3.98
C GLY A 355 22.71 13.45 -2.83
N LEU A 356 23.18 13.36 -1.59
CA LEU A 356 22.34 13.60 -0.41
C LEU A 356 22.47 15.04 0.03
N TYR A 357 21.37 15.66 0.38
CA TYR A 357 21.39 16.94 1.10
C TYR A 357 20.55 16.83 2.37
N ASN A 358 21.07 17.43 3.45
CA ASN A 358 20.39 17.40 4.74
C ASN A 358 19.19 18.35 4.70
N MET A 359 18.03 17.84 5.14
CA MET A 359 16.82 18.64 5.24
C MET A 359 16.23 18.52 6.64
N THR A 360 15.91 19.65 7.26
CA THR A 360 15.15 19.71 8.51
C THR A 360 13.68 19.92 8.21
N SER A 361 12.81 18.99 8.64
CA SER A 361 11.34 19.08 8.54
C SER A 361 10.71 19.14 9.95
N PRO A 362 9.49 19.68 10.16
CA PRO A 362 8.51 20.08 9.17
C PRO A 362 8.77 21.47 8.58
N LEU A 363 8.48 21.60 7.29
CA LEU A 363 8.48 22.83 6.50
C LEU A 363 7.66 23.96 7.21
N PRO A 364 8.23 25.14 7.55
CA PRO A 364 7.46 26.28 8.08
C PRO A 364 6.56 26.91 7.01
N GLU A 365 5.52 27.67 7.39
CA GLU A 365 4.63 28.37 6.45
C GLU A 365 5.41 29.31 5.50
N PHE A 366 5.05 29.33 4.21
CA PHE A 366 5.67 30.24 3.24
C PHE A 366 5.17 31.66 3.49
N ASP A 367 6.11 32.57 3.80
CA ASP A 367 5.83 33.99 3.93
C ASP A 367 6.26 34.72 2.65
N GLU A 368 5.30 35.24 1.88
CA GLU A 368 5.54 36.04 0.67
C GLU A 368 6.39 37.29 0.94
N ASN A 369 6.29 37.87 2.14
CA ASN A 369 7.00 39.09 2.52
C ASN A 369 8.43 38.79 2.99
N ASN A 370 8.70 37.57 3.44
CA ASN A 370 9.98 37.19 4.00
C ASN A 370 10.29 35.72 3.66
N PRO A 371 10.54 35.38 2.38
CA PRO A 371 10.75 34.01 1.96
C PRO A 371 12.00 33.48 2.66
N THR A 372 11.80 32.60 3.62
CA THR A 372 12.90 31.90 4.27
C THR A 372 13.45 30.87 3.29
N PRO A 373 14.78 30.76 3.17
CA PRO A 373 15.42 29.72 2.35
C PRO A 373 15.31 28.38 3.10
N ASP A 374 14.11 27.86 3.31
CA ASP A 374 13.90 26.72 4.20
C ASP A 374 13.29 25.50 3.50
N PRO A 375 14.06 24.40 3.38
CA PRO A 375 15.46 24.41 2.99
C PRO A 375 15.64 23.62 1.70
N ILE A 376 16.11 24.31 0.67
CA ILE A 376 17.10 23.76 -0.24
C ILE A 376 18.41 24.23 0.41
N GLY A 377 19.15 23.36 1.10
CA GLY A 377 20.26 23.75 2.00
C GLY A 377 21.48 24.38 1.31
N GLU A 378 22.70 23.95 1.65
CA GLU A 378 23.96 24.38 1.00
C GLU A 378 24.13 23.84 -0.44
N ASP A 379 23.13 23.11 -0.94
CA ASP A 379 23.07 22.41 -2.22
C ASP A 379 21.97 23.01 -3.11
N MET A 380 22.02 24.33 -3.26
CA MET A 380 21.21 25.08 -4.21
C MET A 380 21.89 25.06 -5.59
N ALA A 381 21.14 25.37 -6.65
CA ALA A 381 21.75 25.76 -7.94
C ALA A 381 22.66 27.01 -7.83
N PHE A 382 22.64 27.67 -6.67
CA PHE A 382 23.39 28.86 -6.32
C PHE A 382 24.43 28.54 -5.22
N ALA A 383 25.70 28.83 -5.46
CA ALA A 383 26.79 28.68 -4.51
C ALA A 383 26.79 29.84 -3.55
N GLN A 384 27.25 29.56 -2.34
CA GLN A 384 27.25 30.54 -1.25
C GLN A 384 28.42 31.53 -1.35
N TYR A 385 29.52 31.12 -2.00
CA TYR A 385 30.75 31.89 -2.08
C TYR A 385 31.35 31.86 -3.49
N VAL A 386 31.94 32.99 -3.89
CA VAL A 386 32.73 33.13 -5.11
C VAL A 386 34.12 33.64 -4.76
N ARG A 387 35.12 33.24 -5.54
CA ARG A 387 36.48 33.75 -5.47
C ARG A 387 36.87 34.31 -6.83
N ASN A 388 37.28 35.59 -6.86
CA ASN A 388 37.76 36.25 -8.06
C ASN A 388 39.13 35.73 -8.52
N SER A 389 39.46 35.97 -9.79
CA SER A 389 40.70 35.52 -10.45
C SER A 389 41.99 36.08 -9.83
N SER A 390 41.90 37.14 -9.02
CA SER A 390 43.03 37.77 -8.32
C SER A 390 43.55 36.97 -7.11
N GLY A 391 42.79 36.00 -6.60
CA GLY A 391 43.25 35.04 -5.58
C GLY A 391 43.17 35.48 -4.11
N ASP A 392 42.71 36.69 -3.78
CA ASP A 392 42.94 37.27 -2.44
C ASP A 392 41.92 36.89 -1.34
N SER A 393 40.64 36.58 -1.63
CA SER A 393 39.65 36.13 -0.62
C SER A 393 38.33 35.57 -1.20
N TRP A 394 37.64 34.70 -0.47
CA TRP A 394 36.27 34.27 -0.77
C TRP A 394 35.26 35.36 -0.40
N GLN A 395 34.37 35.72 -1.32
CA GLN A 395 33.30 36.70 -1.12
C GLN A 395 31.96 35.96 -0.97
N GLY A 396 31.21 36.29 0.09
CA GLY A 396 29.86 35.78 0.28
C GLY A 396 28.83 36.62 -0.47
N VAL A 397 27.62 36.10 -0.64
CA VAL A 397 26.51 36.77 -1.34
C VAL A 397 26.24 38.19 -0.82
N ASN A 398 26.44 38.43 0.48
CA ASN A 398 26.17 39.70 1.14
C ASN A 398 27.32 40.72 1.06
N ASP A 399 28.45 40.38 0.41
CA ASP A 399 29.61 41.26 0.28
C ASP A 399 29.32 42.42 -0.69
N PRO A 400 29.63 43.69 -0.35
CA PRO A 400 29.43 44.83 -1.26
C PRO A 400 30.06 44.64 -2.65
N GLU A 401 31.21 43.98 -2.75
CA GLU A 401 31.88 43.72 -4.03
C GLU A 401 31.10 42.68 -4.86
N PHE A 402 30.52 41.67 -4.20
CA PHE A 402 29.63 40.70 -4.82
C PHE A 402 28.34 41.35 -5.34
N GLN A 403 27.77 42.25 -4.55
CA GLN A 403 26.51 42.93 -4.86
C GLN A 403 26.62 43.83 -6.11
N GLN A 404 27.80 44.39 -6.40
CA GLN A 404 28.03 45.19 -7.62
C GLN A 404 27.92 44.35 -8.91
N TYR A 405 28.37 43.09 -8.86
CA TYR A 405 28.39 42.17 -10.00
C TYR A 405 27.34 41.05 -9.87
N TYR A 406 26.35 41.24 -8.99
CA TYR A 406 25.36 40.22 -8.63
C TYR A 406 24.70 39.56 -9.84
N SER A 407 24.23 40.36 -10.82
CA SER A 407 23.57 39.84 -12.02
C SER A 407 24.51 38.99 -12.87
N GLU A 408 25.77 39.40 -13.04
CA GLU A 408 26.78 38.65 -13.80
C GLU A 408 27.17 37.35 -13.08
N TYR A 409 27.36 37.40 -11.76
CA TYR A 409 27.69 36.22 -10.96
C TYR A 409 26.54 35.21 -10.97
N VAL A 410 25.30 35.66 -10.77
CA VAL A 410 24.08 34.83 -10.89
C VAL A 410 23.96 34.25 -12.30
N THR A 411 24.22 35.05 -13.34
CA THR A 411 24.19 34.60 -14.74
C THR A 411 25.18 33.46 -14.97
N ASN A 412 26.45 33.66 -14.63
CA ASN A 412 27.51 32.66 -14.81
C ASN A 412 27.23 31.40 -13.97
N MET A 413 26.82 31.60 -12.73
CA MET A 413 26.41 30.56 -11.80
C MET A 413 25.30 29.68 -12.37
N LEU A 414 24.20 30.29 -12.82
CA LEU A 414 23.07 29.56 -13.40
C LEU A 414 23.47 28.88 -14.70
N LEU A 415 24.20 29.58 -15.57
CA LEU A 415 24.71 29.07 -16.85
C LEU A 415 25.51 27.77 -16.64
N TYR A 416 26.36 27.72 -15.62
CA TYR A 416 27.31 26.64 -15.39
C TYR A 416 26.82 25.53 -14.43
N ASN A 417 26.03 25.88 -13.40
CA ASN A 417 25.42 24.89 -12.51
C ASN A 417 24.17 24.24 -13.11
N ILE A 418 23.33 25.00 -13.82
CA ILE A 418 22.10 24.43 -14.41
C ILE A 418 22.46 23.57 -15.61
N ALA A 419 23.46 23.93 -16.44
CA ALA A 419 23.84 23.21 -17.67
C ALA A 419 23.98 21.68 -17.49
N GLN A 420 24.41 21.21 -16.33
CA GLN A 420 24.57 19.79 -16.06
C GLN A 420 23.51 19.17 -15.17
N LEU A 421 22.50 19.91 -14.68
CA LEU A 421 21.37 19.39 -13.89
C LEU A 421 21.75 18.28 -12.88
N LYS A 422 22.94 18.34 -12.26
CA LYS A 422 23.42 17.32 -11.33
C LYS A 422 23.58 17.96 -9.97
N GLY A 423 22.90 17.39 -8.98
CA GLY A 423 22.90 17.92 -7.63
C GLY A 423 22.08 19.21 -7.47
N THR A 424 21.39 19.66 -8.52
CA THR A 424 20.62 20.90 -8.51
C THR A 424 19.17 20.66 -8.09
N ASN A 425 18.64 21.57 -7.26
CA ASN A 425 17.23 21.64 -6.92
C ASN A 425 16.68 22.99 -7.38
N ILE A 426 15.55 22.98 -8.10
CA ILE A 426 14.91 24.19 -8.65
C ILE A 426 13.48 24.28 -8.11
N SER A 427 13.12 25.39 -7.47
CA SER A 427 11.74 25.68 -7.02
C SER A 427 11.39 27.15 -7.29
N LEU A 428 10.10 27.47 -7.41
CA LEU A 428 9.65 28.85 -7.63
C LEU A 428 10.02 29.77 -6.46
N ALA A 429 9.92 29.28 -5.22
CA ALA A 429 10.36 30.00 -4.03
C ALA A 429 11.86 30.30 -4.03
N MET A 430 12.69 29.39 -4.57
CA MET A 430 14.13 29.62 -4.72
C MET A 430 14.42 30.73 -5.74
N LEU A 431 13.70 30.75 -6.86
CA LEU A 431 13.85 31.80 -7.88
C LEU A 431 13.47 33.18 -7.33
N ASP A 432 12.38 33.26 -6.57
CA ASP A 432 11.95 34.48 -5.89
C ASP A 432 12.99 34.94 -4.84
N TYR A 433 13.57 34.01 -4.09
CA TYR A 433 14.66 34.29 -3.15
C TYR A 433 15.89 34.89 -3.86
N ILE A 434 16.33 34.32 -4.99
CA ILE A 434 17.48 34.85 -5.76
C ILE A 434 17.23 36.31 -6.19
N VAL A 435 16.01 36.66 -6.61
CA VAL A 435 15.70 38.04 -7.00
C VAL A 435 15.71 38.97 -5.78
N LYS A 436 15.12 38.55 -4.67
CA LYS A 436 15.05 39.38 -3.45
C LYS A 436 16.41 39.66 -2.81
N GLN A 437 17.40 38.79 -3.01
CA GLN A 437 18.79 39.02 -2.58
C GLN A 437 19.56 40.00 -3.50
N ALA A 438 19.04 40.30 -4.69
CA ALA A 438 19.68 41.26 -5.58
C ALA A 438 19.47 42.70 -5.07
N PRO A 439 20.44 43.61 -5.30
CA PRO A 439 20.21 45.04 -5.07
C PRO A 439 18.98 45.51 -5.85
N VAL A 440 18.20 46.44 -5.30
CA VAL A 440 16.95 46.94 -5.93
C VAL A 440 17.15 47.34 -7.39
N ALA A 441 18.30 47.95 -7.73
CA ALA A 441 18.63 48.36 -9.10
C ALA A 441 18.88 47.21 -10.10
N LYS A 442 19.04 45.98 -9.62
CA LYS A 442 19.36 44.77 -10.40
C LYS A 442 18.29 43.69 -10.33
N GLN A 443 17.23 43.90 -9.56
CA GLN A 443 16.15 42.92 -9.40
C GLN A 443 15.44 42.60 -10.72
N ASP A 444 15.14 43.62 -11.53
CA ASP A 444 14.49 43.42 -12.84
C ASP A 444 15.41 42.69 -13.83
N ASP A 445 16.71 42.97 -13.83
CA ASP A 445 17.70 42.28 -14.68
C ASP A 445 17.70 40.77 -14.37
N VAL A 446 17.75 40.41 -13.08
CA VAL A 446 17.76 39.01 -12.62
C VAL A 446 16.39 38.35 -12.84
N ALA A 447 15.29 39.07 -12.62
CA ALA A 447 13.95 38.54 -12.83
C ALA A 447 13.67 38.18 -14.30
N ASN A 448 14.10 39.04 -15.23
CA ASN A 448 13.98 38.79 -16.67
C ASN A 448 14.87 37.60 -17.10
N LEU A 449 16.08 37.49 -16.56
CA LEU A 449 16.97 36.34 -16.79
C LEU A 449 16.29 35.02 -16.39
N LEU A 450 15.75 34.95 -15.17
CA LEU A 450 15.06 33.77 -14.67
C LEU A 450 13.79 33.46 -15.47
N GLN A 451 13.09 34.49 -15.95
CA GLN A 451 11.94 34.30 -16.84
C GLN A 451 12.34 33.58 -18.14
N THR A 452 13.47 33.94 -18.76
CA THR A 452 13.97 33.24 -19.95
C THR A 452 14.27 31.76 -19.66
N ILE A 453 14.86 31.45 -18.50
CA ILE A 453 15.14 30.07 -18.10
C ILE A 453 13.84 29.27 -17.93
N VAL A 454 12.86 29.83 -17.22
CA VAL A 454 11.63 29.11 -16.88
C VAL A 454 10.66 29.01 -18.06
N CYS A 455 10.57 30.04 -18.90
CA CYS A 455 9.58 30.11 -19.98
C CYS A 455 10.10 29.65 -21.35
N ASN A 456 11.42 29.61 -21.57
CA ASN A 456 11.99 29.20 -22.86
C ASN A 456 12.82 27.91 -22.71
N MET A 457 13.84 27.93 -21.85
CA MET A 457 14.77 26.82 -21.71
C MET A 457 14.11 25.57 -21.09
N LEU A 458 13.37 25.71 -19.98
CA LEU A 458 12.74 24.58 -19.30
C LEU A 458 11.74 23.81 -20.19
N PRO A 459 10.81 24.45 -20.94
CA PRO A 459 10.00 23.76 -21.95
C PRO A 459 10.83 23.01 -22.99
N GLN A 460 11.87 23.64 -23.53
CA GLN A 460 12.74 23.03 -24.56
C GLN A 460 13.45 21.77 -24.03
N VAL A 461 13.96 21.80 -22.80
CA VAL A 461 14.55 20.62 -22.13
C VAL A 461 13.53 19.48 -22.01
N PHE A 462 12.26 19.81 -21.79
CA PHE A 462 11.16 18.84 -21.77
C PHE A 462 10.58 18.48 -23.14
N GLY A 463 11.19 18.98 -24.24
CA GLY A 463 10.78 18.70 -25.61
C GLY A 463 9.54 19.48 -26.08
N GLN A 464 9.30 20.67 -25.50
CA GLN A 464 8.20 21.58 -25.82
C GLN A 464 8.74 22.90 -26.42
N GLU A 465 7.89 23.62 -27.15
CA GLU A 465 8.23 24.97 -27.66
C GLU A 465 8.25 26.01 -26.52
N ALA A 466 8.88 27.16 -26.75
CA ALA A 466 8.91 28.26 -25.80
C ALA A 466 7.49 28.82 -25.55
N ILE A 467 7.26 29.37 -24.36
CA ILE A 467 5.95 29.84 -23.92
C ILE A 467 5.83 31.34 -24.19
N ASP A 468 5.07 31.73 -25.22
CA ASP A 468 4.97 33.13 -25.66
C ASP A 468 3.81 33.93 -25.02
N ASN A 469 2.66 33.30 -24.73
CA ASN A 469 1.45 33.95 -24.22
C ASN A 469 1.44 34.06 -22.67
N ILE A 470 2.41 34.77 -22.11
CA ILE A 470 2.59 34.90 -20.66
C ILE A 470 1.60 35.96 -20.09
N PRO A 471 0.86 35.67 -18.99
CA PRO A 471 -0.03 36.65 -18.34
C PRO A 471 0.70 37.93 -17.88
N ASN A 472 0.01 39.06 -17.91
CA ASN A 472 0.54 40.36 -17.48
C ASN A 472 0.42 40.56 -15.96
N ASP A 473 1.14 39.72 -15.22
CA ASP A 473 1.08 39.62 -13.75
C ASP A 473 2.45 39.82 -13.07
N SER A 474 2.53 39.62 -11.75
CA SER A 474 3.79 39.62 -10.99
C SER A 474 4.78 38.56 -11.52
N TYR A 475 6.09 38.76 -11.36
CA TYR A 475 7.11 37.82 -11.84
C TYR A 475 6.89 36.39 -11.33
N LEU A 476 6.56 36.22 -10.05
CA LEU A 476 6.28 34.91 -9.46
C LEU A 476 5.09 34.21 -10.15
N GLN A 477 4.01 34.94 -10.48
CA GLN A 477 2.86 34.38 -11.20
C GLN A 477 3.21 34.03 -12.65
N LYS A 478 4.01 34.85 -13.33
CA LYS A 478 4.53 34.56 -14.68
C LYS A 478 5.34 33.27 -14.71
N TRP A 479 6.28 33.11 -13.78
CA TRP A 479 7.08 31.88 -13.68
C TRP A 479 6.22 30.67 -13.31
N THR A 480 5.25 30.86 -12.41
CA THR A 480 4.30 29.80 -12.03
C THR A 480 3.56 29.28 -13.26
N TYR A 481 3.02 30.19 -14.08
CA TYR A 481 2.34 29.84 -15.34
C TYR A 481 3.26 29.06 -16.29
N CYS A 482 4.50 29.53 -16.47
CA CYS A 482 5.47 28.87 -17.33
C CYS A 482 5.85 27.47 -16.82
N VAL A 483 6.10 27.30 -15.52
CA VAL A 483 6.39 25.98 -14.91
C VAL A 483 5.20 25.03 -15.07
N GLU A 484 3.98 25.48 -14.78
CA GLU A 484 2.77 24.66 -14.93
C GLU A 484 2.59 24.15 -16.36
N LYS A 485 2.78 25.03 -17.35
CA LYS A 485 2.71 24.66 -18.77
C LYS A 485 3.84 23.72 -19.17
N ALA A 486 5.09 24.06 -18.83
CA ALA A 486 6.28 23.26 -19.16
C ALA A 486 6.22 21.84 -18.59
N THR A 487 5.62 21.68 -17.40
CA THR A 487 5.63 20.41 -16.65
C THR A 487 4.34 19.61 -16.82
N ASN A 488 3.39 20.11 -17.61
CA ASN A 488 2.09 19.49 -17.84
C ASN A 488 2.20 18.05 -18.36
N THR A 489 3.22 17.71 -19.13
CA THR A 489 3.36 16.35 -19.71
C THR A 489 4.13 15.37 -18.82
N ILE A 490 4.71 15.84 -17.70
CA ILE A 490 5.67 15.07 -16.90
C ILE A 490 5.17 14.87 -15.46
N LEU A 491 4.52 15.88 -14.87
CA LEU A 491 4.02 15.78 -13.50
C LEU A 491 2.75 14.93 -13.40
N PRO A 492 2.66 14.02 -12.41
CA PRO A 492 1.43 13.32 -12.07
C PRO A 492 0.27 14.26 -11.71
N SER A 493 -0.95 13.80 -11.98
CA SER A 493 -2.21 14.51 -11.73
C SER A 493 -2.36 14.96 -10.26
N GLU A 494 -1.89 14.14 -9.33
CA GLU A 494 -1.94 14.35 -7.88
C GLU A 494 -1.25 15.65 -7.48
N ILE A 495 -0.06 15.87 -8.05
CA ILE A 495 0.79 17.01 -7.72
C ILE A 495 0.13 18.29 -8.24
N LYS A 496 -0.39 18.24 -9.47
CA LYS A 496 -1.10 19.35 -10.10
C LYS A 496 -2.39 19.72 -9.35
N GLU A 497 -3.12 18.73 -8.87
CA GLU A 497 -4.28 18.97 -8.01
C GLU A 497 -3.88 19.64 -6.68
N MET A 498 -2.82 19.15 -6.04
CA MET A 498 -2.29 19.76 -4.82
C MET A 498 -1.90 21.22 -5.06
N TRP A 499 -1.32 21.51 -6.22
CA TRP A 499 -0.96 22.87 -6.64
C TRP A 499 -2.17 23.78 -6.87
N SER A 500 -3.26 23.25 -7.43
CA SER A 500 -4.53 23.97 -7.60
C SER A 500 -5.19 24.30 -6.26
N ARG A 501 -5.19 23.35 -5.32
CA ARG A 501 -5.79 23.53 -3.99
C ARG A 501 -4.99 24.43 -3.06
N ASN A 502 -3.68 24.49 -3.23
CA ASN A 502 -2.79 25.20 -2.31
C ASN A 502 -1.61 25.84 -3.06
N SER A 503 -1.69 27.16 -3.28
CA SER A 503 -0.64 27.95 -3.92
C SER A 503 0.69 27.91 -3.17
N THR A 504 0.68 27.74 -1.84
CA THR A 504 1.90 27.60 -1.03
C THR A 504 2.65 26.30 -1.35
N ILE A 505 1.93 25.18 -1.52
CA ILE A 505 2.56 23.90 -1.92
C ILE A 505 3.15 24.03 -3.32
N LYS A 506 2.42 24.67 -4.23
CA LYS A 506 2.89 24.96 -5.59
C LYS A 506 4.20 25.75 -5.61
N ASN A 507 4.25 26.88 -4.91
CA ASN A 507 5.43 27.76 -4.92
C ASN A 507 6.67 27.08 -4.30
N ARG A 508 6.47 26.14 -3.37
CA ARG A 508 7.56 25.40 -2.71
C ARG A 508 7.98 24.13 -3.43
N PHE A 509 7.17 23.68 -4.38
CA PHE A 509 7.47 22.45 -5.10
C PHE A 509 8.83 22.54 -5.79
N SER A 510 9.64 21.51 -5.62
CA SER A 510 11.00 21.49 -6.15
C SER A 510 11.22 20.35 -7.14
N PHE A 511 11.89 20.66 -8.24
CA PHE A 511 12.48 19.69 -9.16
C PHE A 511 13.91 19.42 -8.69
N GLY A 512 14.18 18.18 -8.29
CA GLY A 512 15.53 17.75 -7.90
C GLY A 512 16.14 16.92 -9.00
N PHE A 513 17.39 17.18 -9.37
CA PHE A 513 18.07 16.45 -10.44
C PHE A 513 19.32 15.74 -9.89
N GLY A 514 19.23 14.42 -9.73
CA GLY A 514 20.29 13.60 -9.13
C GLY A 514 20.57 13.89 -7.64
N SER A 515 19.74 14.71 -6.99
CA SER A 515 19.77 15.07 -5.57
C SER A 515 18.59 14.45 -4.83
N LEU A 516 18.80 13.96 -3.61
CA LEU A 516 17.77 13.37 -2.76
C LEU A 516 17.80 14.04 -1.37
N PRO A 517 16.66 14.59 -0.90
CA PRO A 517 16.57 15.08 0.47
C PRO A 517 16.67 13.94 1.46
N PHE A 518 17.33 14.22 2.58
CA PHE A 518 17.44 13.28 3.68
C PHE A 518 17.27 13.98 5.02
N ASP A 519 16.18 13.65 5.71
CA ASP A 519 15.95 14.11 7.09
C ASP A 519 16.43 13.04 8.07
N ARG A 520 17.52 13.32 8.81
CA ARG A 520 18.06 12.36 9.80
C ARG A 520 17.06 11.95 10.88
N GLN A 521 16.06 12.77 11.20
CA GLN A 521 15.07 12.41 12.21
C GLN A 521 13.97 11.51 11.65
N HIS A 522 13.56 11.71 10.40
CA HIS A 522 12.39 11.06 9.81
C HIS A 522 12.75 9.94 8.82
N ASP A 523 13.94 9.95 8.26
CA ASP A 523 14.36 9.08 7.16
C ASP A 523 15.49 8.10 7.53
N GLU A 524 15.52 6.96 6.85
CA GLU A 524 16.59 5.96 6.89
C GLU A 524 16.83 5.41 5.48
N LEU A 525 18.08 5.34 5.04
CA LEU A 525 18.47 4.85 3.71
C LEU A 525 18.79 3.36 3.75
N TYR A 526 18.45 2.63 2.68
CA TYR A 526 18.75 1.21 2.55
C TYR A 526 19.14 0.83 1.11
N THR A 527 19.79 -0.33 0.98
CA THR A 527 20.01 -0.98 -0.32
C THR A 527 19.06 -2.16 -0.49
N GLY A 528 18.08 -2.04 -1.37
CA GLY A 528 17.10 -3.06 -1.71
C GLY A 528 17.38 -3.72 -3.06
N TYR A 529 17.11 -5.02 -3.17
CA TYR A 529 17.15 -5.71 -4.46
C TYR A 529 16.19 -6.90 -4.49
N GLN A 530 15.74 -7.24 -5.69
CA GLN A 530 14.95 -8.45 -5.91
C GLN A 530 15.87 -9.64 -6.22
N ALA A 531 15.65 -10.71 -5.46
CA ALA A 531 16.44 -11.94 -5.53
C ALA A 531 15.55 -13.08 -6.01
N LYS A 532 15.97 -13.76 -7.08
CA LYS A 532 15.31 -14.97 -7.59
C LYS A 532 15.85 -16.18 -6.84
N LEU A 533 14.98 -16.91 -6.18
CA LEU A 533 15.33 -18.12 -5.44
C LEU A 533 15.70 -19.25 -6.42
N MET A 534 16.95 -19.71 -6.38
CA MET A 534 17.44 -20.76 -7.29
C MET A 534 17.45 -22.12 -6.61
N ASN A 535 18.03 -22.17 -5.41
CA ASN A 535 18.31 -23.42 -4.72
C ASN A 535 18.18 -23.26 -3.20
N ILE A 536 17.56 -24.25 -2.54
CA ILE A 536 17.51 -24.38 -1.08
C ILE A 536 18.27 -25.65 -0.68
N ASN A 537 19.29 -25.53 0.17
CA ASN A 537 20.07 -26.64 0.72
C ASN A 537 20.67 -27.61 -0.32
N GLY A 538 20.97 -27.12 -1.53
CA GLY A 538 21.46 -27.92 -2.64
C GLY A 538 20.38 -28.49 -3.55
N GLN A 539 19.09 -28.32 -3.26
CA GLN A 539 17.97 -28.72 -4.12
C GLN A 539 17.44 -27.54 -4.95
N ASP A 540 17.36 -27.75 -6.26
CA ASP A 540 16.81 -26.74 -7.18
C ASP A 540 15.30 -26.57 -6.97
N VAL A 541 14.86 -25.32 -6.92
CA VAL A 541 13.46 -24.97 -6.74
C VAL A 541 12.77 -25.02 -8.11
N THR A 542 11.82 -25.94 -8.29
CA THR A 542 11.17 -26.23 -9.60
C THR A 542 10.25 -25.11 -10.10
N ASP A 543 9.95 -24.11 -9.27
CA ASP A 543 9.05 -23.00 -9.60
C ASP A 543 9.85 -21.75 -9.98
N ASN A 544 10.05 -21.55 -11.28
CA ASN A 544 11.04 -20.64 -11.87
C ASN A 544 10.80 -19.13 -11.62
N ASN A 545 9.79 -18.72 -10.86
CA ASN A 545 9.38 -17.31 -10.70
C ASN A 545 9.28 -16.82 -9.24
N ILE A 546 9.94 -17.49 -8.29
CA ILE A 546 9.96 -17.04 -6.89
C ILE A 546 10.93 -15.85 -6.72
N LEU A 547 10.37 -14.64 -6.60
CA LEU A 547 11.09 -13.40 -6.32
C LEU A 547 10.93 -13.00 -4.85
N ILE A 548 12.04 -12.67 -4.19
CA ILE A 548 12.07 -12.22 -2.79
C ILE A 548 12.75 -10.87 -2.71
N ASN A 549 12.13 -9.91 -2.03
CA ASN A 549 12.73 -8.60 -1.80
C ASN A 549 13.76 -8.72 -0.68
N SER A 550 14.99 -8.30 -0.95
CA SER A 550 16.12 -8.31 -0.02
C SER A 550 16.50 -6.87 0.34
N TYR A 551 16.81 -6.62 1.61
CA TYR A 551 17.06 -5.30 2.15
C TYR A 551 18.34 -5.28 3.00
N GLY A 552 19.19 -4.31 2.72
CA GLY A 552 20.31 -3.92 3.57
C GLY A 552 19.83 -3.16 4.80
N TYR A 553 20.39 -3.49 5.95
CA TYR A 553 20.09 -2.89 7.24
C TYR A 553 21.37 -2.36 7.87
N THR A 554 21.34 -1.12 8.37
CA THR A 554 22.47 -0.51 9.07
C THR A 554 22.13 -0.35 10.55
N LYS A 555 23.05 -0.69 11.45
CA LYS A 555 22.85 -0.49 12.89
C LYS A 555 23.03 0.99 13.26
N GLY A 556 21.99 1.67 13.73
CA GLY A 556 22.06 3.04 14.23
C GLY A 556 21.02 3.40 15.32
N ASN A 557 21.06 4.66 15.80
CA ASN A 557 20.14 5.16 16.85
C ASN A 557 18.75 5.55 16.31
N LEU A 558 18.53 5.50 14.99
CA LEU A 558 17.34 6.04 14.31
C LEU A 558 16.53 4.97 13.55
N ASN A 559 16.81 3.68 13.80
CA ASN A 559 16.25 2.57 13.01
C ASN A 559 14.72 2.60 12.97
N LYS A 560 14.18 2.64 11.74
CA LYS A 560 12.75 2.62 11.42
C LYS A 560 12.19 1.21 11.33
N MET A 561 13.06 0.20 11.41
CA MET A 561 12.70 -1.20 11.60
C MET A 561 13.38 -1.76 12.85
N ASN A 562 12.61 -2.46 13.68
CA ASN A 562 13.12 -3.14 14.87
C ASN A 562 13.33 -4.62 14.55
N LEU A 563 14.57 -5.03 14.33
CA LEU A 563 14.90 -6.42 14.05
C LEU A 563 15.18 -7.18 15.37
N ASN A 564 14.80 -8.46 15.43
CA ASN A 564 15.18 -9.33 16.53
C ASN A 564 16.59 -9.86 16.26
N ASN A 565 17.48 -9.82 17.26
CA ASN A 565 18.87 -10.29 17.17
C ASN A 565 19.81 -9.45 16.29
N ASP A 566 19.77 -8.12 16.42
CA ASP A 566 20.63 -7.15 15.71
C ASP A 566 22.14 -7.41 15.81
N ASP A 567 22.60 -8.20 16.79
CA ASP A 567 24.02 -8.44 17.02
C ASP A 567 24.62 -9.60 16.18
N ILE A 568 23.81 -10.38 15.45
CA ILE A 568 24.25 -11.67 14.88
C ILE A 568 24.76 -11.57 13.42
N PHE A 569 24.43 -10.54 12.64
CA PHE A 569 24.70 -10.50 11.18
C PHE A 569 25.65 -9.38 10.71
N LYS A 570 26.52 -8.87 11.59
CA LYS A 570 27.51 -7.84 11.22
C LYS A 570 28.36 -8.26 10.03
N TYR A 571 28.68 -7.30 9.18
CA TYR A 571 29.57 -7.52 8.04
C TYR A 571 30.95 -8.07 8.45
N ASP A 572 31.29 -9.22 7.88
CA ASP A 572 32.64 -9.79 7.86
C ASP A 572 33.10 -9.91 6.39
N PRO A 573 34.15 -9.17 5.98
CA PRO A 573 34.64 -9.18 4.61
C PRO A 573 35.18 -10.55 4.15
N ASN A 574 35.64 -11.39 5.08
CA ASN A 574 36.25 -12.70 4.79
C ASN A 574 35.22 -13.84 4.68
N ASN A 575 33.97 -13.59 5.10
CA ASN A 575 32.94 -14.61 5.10
C ASN A 575 32.30 -14.75 3.71
N LYS A 576 32.39 -15.96 3.13
CA LYS A 576 31.72 -16.29 1.85
C LYS A 576 30.23 -16.56 2.03
N THR A 577 29.80 -16.87 3.26
CA THR A 577 28.39 -17.08 3.59
C THR A 577 27.79 -15.82 4.18
N ILE A 578 26.74 -15.30 3.55
CA ILE A 578 26.07 -14.07 4.00
C ILE A 578 24.99 -14.47 5.01
N PRO A 579 25.10 -14.07 6.30
CA PRO A 579 24.05 -14.30 7.28
C PRO A 579 22.83 -13.43 6.95
N VAL A 580 21.65 -14.04 6.90
CA VAL A 580 20.39 -13.34 6.63
C VAL A 580 19.31 -13.62 7.66
N LEU A 581 18.51 -12.61 7.94
CA LEU A 581 17.22 -12.76 8.60
C LEU A 581 16.13 -12.84 7.53
N ILE A 582 15.17 -13.74 7.70
CA ILE A 582 13.99 -13.82 6.83
C ILE A 582 12.76 -13.45 7.63
N ASN A 583 11.74 -12.88 7.00
CA ASN A 583 10.50 -12.64 7.72
C ASN A 583 9.56 -13.85 7.74
N GLN A 584 8.57 -13.82 8.62
CA GLN A 584 7.59 -14.89 8.74
C GLN A 584 6.79 -15.12 7.44
N ALA A 585 6.60 -14.08 6.63
CA ALA A 585 6.00 -14.22 5.31
C ALA A 585 6.85 -15.14 4.41
N ALA A 586 8.17 -14.92 4.31
CA ALA A 586 9.08 -15.77 3.55
C ALA A 586 9.09 -17.22 4.08
N VAL A 587 9.04 -17.41 5.40
CA VAL A 587 8.98 -18.74 6.04
C VAL A 587 7.76 -19.54 5.58
N LYS A 588 6.55 -18.97 5.64
CA LYS A 588 5.34 -19.76 5.27
C LYS A 588 5.12 -19.84 3.77
N THR A 589 5.55 -18.84 3.00
CA THR A 589 5.38 -18.85 1.53
C THR A 589 6.36 -19.82 0.87
N TYR A 590 7.61 -19.89 1.34
CA TYR A 590 8.68 -20.66 0.69
C TYR A 590 9.21 -21.83 1.52
N GLY A 591 8.72 -22.04 2.74
CA GLY A 591 9.14 -23.15 3.60
C GLY A 591 10.55 -23.00 4.18
N LEU A 592 11.11 -21.79 4.15
CA LEU A 592 12.46 -21.51 4.66
C LEU A 592 12.51 -21.56 6.19
N GLY A 593 13.55 -22.18 6.75
CA GLY A 593 13.81 -22.30 8.18
C GLY A 593 15.17 -21.76 8.59
N VAL A 594 15.37 -21.63 9.91
CA VAL A 594 16.68 -21.26 10.47
C VAL A 594 17.68 -22.38 10.21
N GLY A 595 18.83 -22.02 9.63
CA GLY A 595 19.91 -22.94 9.23
C GLY A 595 19.94 -23.26 7.74
N ASP A 596 18.90 -22.92 6.98
CA ASP A 596 18.86 -23.16 5.55
C ASP A 596 19.90 -22.33 4.80
N LYS A 597 20.51 -22.96 3.79
CA LYS A 597 21.43 -22.34 2.85
C LYS A 597 20.73 -22.06 1.53
N ILE A 598 20.78 -20.82 1.08
CA ILE A 598 20.00 -20.35 -0.06
C ILE A 598 20.94 -19.71 -1.09
N ASN A 599 20.72 -20.02 -2.36
CA ASN A 599 21.39 -19.33 -3.47
C ASN A 599 20.37 -18.51 -4.26
N PHE A 600 20.73 -17.25 -4.53
CA PHE A 600 19.89 -16.32 -5.27
C PHE A 600 20.56 -15.85 -6.57
N GLY A 601 19.74 -15.63 -7.60
CA GLY A 601 20.10 -14.79 -8.75
C GLY A 601 19.64 -13.35 -8.49
N THR A 602 20.48 -12.36 -8.75
CA THR A 602 20.15 -10.95 -8.51
C THR A 602 20.06 -10.18 -9.83
N MET A 603 19.22 -9.15 -9.84
CA MET A 603 19.15 -8.18 -10.92
C MET A 603 20.04 -6.98 -10.57
N SER A 604 20.99 -6.66 -11.44
CA SER A 604 21.89 -5.51 -11.26
C SER A 604 22.08 -4.78 -12.58
N ASN A 605 21.94 -3.46 -12.56
CA ASN A 605 22.18 -2.64 -13.74
C ASN A 605 23.65 -2.26 -13.85
N ALA A 606 24.20 -2.34 -15.06
CA ALA A 606 25.58 -1.98 -15.35
C ALA A 606 25.65 -1.03 -16.54
N LEU A 607 26.66 -0.16 -16.52
CA LEU A 607 27.15 0.56 -17.66
C LEU A 607 28.10 -0.34 -18.47
N GLN A 608 27.84 -0.45 -19.77
CA GLN A 608 28.59 -1.32 -20.67
C GLN A 608 29.23 -0.51 -21.81
N TYR A 609 30.36 -1.00 -22.31
CA TYR A 609 31.04 -0.46 -23.49
C TYR A 609 31.06 -1.50 -24.63
N LEU A 610 31.09 -1.03 -25.88
CA LEU A 610 31.24 -1.89 -27.04
C LEU A 610 32.71 -2.31 -27.22
N GLY A 611 32.99 -3.61 -27.05
CA GLY A 611 34.32 -4.20 -27.19
C GLY A 611 34.70 -4.55 -28.63
N LYS A 612 35.98 -4.92 -28.84
CA LYS A 612 36.51 -5.43 -30.14
C LYS A 612 35.75 -6.65 -30.68
N ASP A 613 35.11 -7.40 -29.80
CA ASP A 613 34.29 -8.57 -30.12
C ASP A 613 32.89 -8.19 -30.65
N ASN A 614 32.62 -6.89 -30.81
CA ASN A 614 31.32 -6.34 -31.18
C ASN A 614 30.20 -6.73 -30.20
N LYS A 615 30.56 -6.98 -28.93
CA LYS A 615 29.65 -7.25 -27.83
C LYS A 615 29.77 -6.16 -26.76
N MET A 616 28.69 -6.00 -26.00
CA MET A 616 28.67 -5.12 -24.84
C MET A 616 29.35 -5.82 -23.67
N ASN A 617 30.34 -5.16 -23.08
CA ASN A 617 31.09 -5.64 -21.92
C ASN A 617 30.97 -4.63 -20.77
N ASP A 618 30.93 -5.10 -19.53
CA ASP A 618 30.78 -4.22 -18.35
C ASP A 618 32.01 -3.32 -18.16
N ILE A 619 31.77 -2.05 -17.86
CA ILE A 619 32.82 -1.14 -17.39
C ILE A 619 33.23 -1.55 -15.98
N LYS A 620 34.53 -1.61 -15.72
CA LYS A 620 35.03 -1.88 -14.37
C LYS A 620 35.04 -0.61 -13.53
N SER A 621 34.63 -0.70 -12.27
CA SER A 621 34.61 0.46 -11.35
C SER A 621 36.00 1.10 -11.17
N GLU A 622 37.08 0.31 -11.27
CA GLU A 622 38.47 0.78 -11.22
C GLU A 622 38.90 1.65 -12.42
N TRP A 623 38.06 1.81 -13.44
CA TRP A 623 38.36 2.65 -14.61
C TRP A 623 37.90 4.10 -14.44
N TRP A 624 37.07 4.37 -13.44
CA TRP A 624 36.65 5.73 -13.11
C TRP A 624 37.63 6.38 -12.14
N TYR A 625 37.98 7.64 -12.42
CA TYR A 625 38.80 8.43 -11.53
C TYR A 625 38.49 9.91 -11.68
N PHE A 626 38.93 10.68 -10.69
CA PHE A 626 38.79 12.13 -10.64
C PHE A 626 40.20 12.73 -10.66
N LYS A 627 40.45 13.68 -11.57
CA LYS A 627 41.76 14.33 -11.68
C LYS A 627 41.98 15.25 -10.47
N THR A 628 43.09 15.06 -9.75
CA THR A 628 43.58 15.97 -8.70
C THR A 628 44.98 16.45 -9.04
N ASP A 629 45.42 17.56 -8.44
CA ASP A 629 46.68 18.23 -8.78
C ASP A 629 47.93 17.37 -8.54
N ASP A 630 47.88 16.31 -7.72
CA ASP A 630 49.08 15.57 -7.29
C ASP A 630 49.08 14.03 -7.43
N GLU A 631 47.98 13.29 -7.68
CA GLU A 631 48.09 11.83 -7.95
C GLU A 631 46.81 11.18 -8.55
N MET A 632 46.98 10.17 -9.43
CA MET A 632 45.89 9.38 -10.02
C MET A 632 45.37 8.30 -9.04
N GLY A 633 44.43 8.65 -8.16
CA GLY A 633 43.77 7.70 -7.26
C GLY A 633 42.42 7.17 -7.78
N ASN A 634 42.34 5.88 -8.11
CA ASN A 634 41.14 5.22 -8.67
C ASN A 634 39.93 5.07 -7.70
N GLN A 635 40.08 5.35 -6.40
CA GLN A 635 39.02 5.10 -5.40
C GLN A 635 38.25 6.36 -4.94
N GLN A 636 38.71 7.56 -5.31
CA GLN A 636 38.16 8.79 -4.73
C GLN A 636 36.75 9.15 -5.25
N ILE A 637 36.45 8.99 -6.55
CA ILE A 637 35.16 9.45 -7.12
C ILE A 637 33.94 8.71 -6.56
N TYR A 638 34.08 7.44 -6.19
CA TYR A 638 33.02 6.63 -5.60
C TYR A 638 32.68 7.02 -4.15
N GLN A 639 33.57 7.79 -3.50
CA GLN A 639 33.46 8.24 -2.11
C GLN A 639 33.17 9.76 -2.01
N MET A 640 33.35 10.52 -3.09
CA MET A 640 33.07 11.96 -3.14
C MET A 640 31.59 12.28 -2.92
N ASP A 641 31.27 13.48 -2.47
CA ASP A 641 29.87 13.94 -2.39
C ASP A 641 29.43 14.52 -3.74
N LEU A 642 28.45 13.88 -4.38
CA LEU A 642 27.99 14.28 -5.71
C LEU A 642 27.13 15.55 -5.72
N SER A 643 26.61 16.00 -4.56
CA SER A 643 25.92 17.29 -4.47
C SER A 643 26.88 18.47 -4.65
N LYS A 644 28.18 18.24 -4.46
CA LYS A 644 29.23 19.26 -4.52
C LYS A 644 29.95 19.32 -5.87
N PHE A 645 29.31 18.85 -6.94
CA PHE A 645 29.85 18.94 -8.30
C PHE A 645 29.22 20.11 -9.07
N THR A 646 30.03 20.78 -9.89
CA THR A 646 29.65 21.86 -10.81
C THR A 646 30.40 21.70 -12.12
N TYR A 647 30.03 22.45 -13.16
CA TYR A 647 30.81 22.57 -14.37
C TYR A 647 31.28 24.02 -14.56
N SER A 648 32.58 24.28 -14.55
CA SER A 648 33.15 25.59 -14.91
C SER A 648 34.30 25.41 -15.92
N PRO A 649 34.23 26.05 -17.10
CA PRO A 649 35.26 25.95 -18.12
C PRO A 649 36.46 26.83 -17.74
N GLN A 650 37.32 26.39 -16.80
CA GLN A 650 38.55 27.13 -16.50
C GLN A 650 39.38 27.32 -17.77
N ASN A 651 39.57 28.58 -18.17
CA ASN A 651 40.70 29.01 -18.99
C ASN A 651 41.70 29.69 -18.05
N ASP A 652 42.99 29.35 -18.19
CA ASP A 652 44.08 29.62 -17.25
C ASP A 652 44.35 31.10 -16.85
N ASN A 653 43.62 32.08 -17.40
CA ASN A 653 43.98 33.49 -17.21
C ASN A 653 42.92 34.42 -16.59
N SER A 654 41.66 34.03 -16.31
CA SER A 654 40.69 34.98 -15.74
C SER A 654 39.32 34.45 -15.30
N GLN A 655 39.20 33.41 -14.46
CA GLN A 655 37.86 32.91 -14.09
C GLN A 655 37.57 32.74 -12.59
N GLN A 656 36.30 33.01 -12.24
CA GLN A 656 35.71 32.91 -10.92
C GLN A 656 35.61 31.44 -10.48
N VAL A 657 35.92 31.17 -9.21
CA VAL A 657 35.78 29.85 -8.61
C VAL A 657 34.64 29.87 -7.59
N TRP A 658 33.72 28.93 -7.70
CA TRP A 658 32.58 28.78 -6.79
C TRP A 658 32.91 27.83 -5.64
N GLY A 659 32.41 28.12 -4.44
CA GLY A 659 32.70 27.33 -3.24
C GLY A 659 31.53 27.24 -2.27
N TYR A 660 31.63 26.24 -1.39
CA TYR A 660 30.68 25.97 -0.33
C TYR A 660 31.38 25.96 1.03
N ASN A 661 30.64 26.27 2.09
CA ASN A 661 31.16 26.23 3.45
C ASN A 661 31.06 24.81 4.02
N VAL A 662 32.10 24.36 4.69
CA VAL A 662 32.17 23.07 5.41
C VAL A 662 32.45 23.27 6.90
N GLY A 663 32.62 24.52 7.33
CA GLY A 663 32.82 24.95 8.72
C GLY A 663 31.52 25.39 9.40
N THR A 664 31.62 25.97 10.60
CA THR A 664 30.46 26.55 11.29
C THR A 664 30.19 27.97 10.78
N THR A 665 29.03 28.54 11.12
CA THR A 665 28.71 29.95 10.82
C THR A 665 29.75 30.93 11.37
N ASP A 666 30.34 30.62 12.53
CA ASP A 666 31.32 31.47 13.20
C ASP A 666 32.76 31.24 12.69
N HIS A 667 33.02 30.08 12.08
CA HIS A 667 34.31 29.70 11.51
C HIS A 667 34.11 29.03 10.14
N PRO A 668 33.82 29.82 9.08
CA PRO A 668 33.60 29.28 7.77
C PRO A 668 34.90 28.68 7.21
N ASN A 669 34.82 27.47 6.69
CA ASN A 669 35.89 26.80 5.97
C ASN A 669 35.39 26.54 4.54
N ILE A 670 35.83 27.36 3.59
CA ILE A 670 35.25 27.39 2.24
C ILE A 670 36.12 26.56 1.29
N ILE A 671 35.52 25.57 0.64
CA ILE A 671 36.18 24.67 -0.31
C ILE A 671 35.54 24.86 -1.70
N PRO A 672 36.31 24.83 -2.80
CA PRO A 672 35.76 24.90 -4.14
C PRO A 672 34.88 23.69 -4.47
N TYR A 673 33.83 23.89 -5.27
CA TYR A 673 33.06 22.79 -5.86
C TYR A 673 33.93 21.93 -6.79
N HIS A 674 33.65 20.62 -6.83
CA HIS A 674 34.32 19.67 -7.71
C HIS A 674 33.88 19.88 -9.16
N GLN A 675 34.81 19.83 -10.11
CA GLN A 675 34.51 20.08 -11.52
C GLN A 675 34.12 18.80 -12.26
N MET A 676 32.98 18.80 -12.95
CA MET A 676 32.52 17.63 -13.71
C MET A 676 33.43 17.28 -14.89
N LYS A 677 34.14 18.28 -15.47
CA LYS A 677 35.17 18.05 -16.51
C LYS A 677 36.36 17.21 -16.05
N ASP A 678 36.62 17.17 -14.75
CA ASP A 678 37.74 16.41 -14.16
C ASP A 678 37.38 14.94 -13.89
N ILE A 679 36.13 14.54 -14.18
CA ILE A 679 35.71 13.14 -14.18
C ILE A 679 36.20 12.48 -15.47
N MET A 680 36.98 11.43 -15.29
CA MET A 680 37.61 10.73 -16.42
C MET A 680 37.42 9.22 -16.35
N LEU A 681 37.41 8.60 -17.53
CA LEU A 681 37.24 7.17 -17.72
C LEU A 681 38.46 6.60 -18.45
N LYS A 682 39.11 5.59 -17.85
CA LYS A 682 40.31 4.94 -18.38
C LYS A 682 39.95 3.57 -18.97
N ILE A 683 39.95 3.46 -20.30
CA ILE A 683 39.66 2.17 -20.95
C ILE A 683 40.93 1.58 -21.59
N PRO A 684 41.31 0.33 -21.28
CA PRO A 684 42.48 -0.32 -21.88
C PRO A 684 42.43 -0.40 -23.42
N LYS A 685 43.53 -0.05 -24.09
CA LYS A 685 43.62 -0.03 -25.58
C LYS A 685 43.40 -1.40 -26.22
N ASN A 686 43.69 -2.48 -25.50
CA ASN A 686 43.50 -3.84 -26.00
C ASN A 686 42.01 -4.23 -26.11
N LEU A 687 41.10 -3.56 -25.40
CA LEU A 687 39.68 -3.92 -25.31
C LEU A 687 38.77 -3.21 -26.33
N ILE A 688 39.18 -2.05 -26.87
CA ILE A 688 38.38 -1.23 -27.80
C ILE A 688 38.99 -1.23 -29.21
N ASP A 689 38.13 -1.32 -30.24
CA ASP A 689 38.52 -1.05 -31.63
C ASP A 689 38.32 0.43 -31.97
N VAL A 690 39.43 1.18 -32.01
CA VAL A 690 39.47 2.61 -32.37
C VAL A 690 38.92 2.87 -33.77
N SER A 691 39.03 1.90 -34.68
CA SER A 691 38.53 2.10 -36.05
C SER A 691 37.01 2.20 -36.12
N PHE A 692 36.29 1.54 -35.20
CA PHE A 692 34.84 1.67 -35.05
C PHE A 692 34.48 3.01 -34.42
N TRP A 693 35.17 3.37 -33.34
CA TRP A 693 34.95 4.62 -32.62
C TRP A 693 35.31 5.85 -33.47
N ASN A 694 36.26 5.74 -34.42
CA ASN A 694 36.68 6.85 -35.29
C ASN A 694 35.90 6.95 -36.63
N LYS A 695 35.13 5.93 -37.04
CA LYS A 695 34.43 5.90 -38.34
C LYS A 695 33.02 6.48 -38.32
N THR A 696 32.37 6.58 -37.17
CA THR A 696 31.03 7.15 -37.06
C THR A 696 31.12 8.66 -36.91
N PRO A 697 30.74 9.47 -37.93
CA PRO A 697 30.73 10.91 -37.80
C PRO A 697 29.72 11.30 -36.71
N ILE A 698 30.20 11.98 -35.67
CA ILE A 698 29.34 12.60 -34.66
C ILE A 698 28.70 13.80 -35.35
N LYS A 699 27.39 13.74 -35.59
CA LYS A 699 26.64 14.90 -36.08
C LYS A 699 26.37 15.81 -34.90
N ILE A 700 26.98 17.00 -34.93
CA ILE A 700 26.98 17.94 -33.82
C ILE A 700 25.63 18.64 -33.66
N ASN A 701 24.86 18.82 -34.74
CA ASN A 701 23.47 19.29 -34.69
C ASN A 701 22.81 19.02 -36.06
N SER A 702 21.51 18.75 -36.12
CA SER A 702 20.77 18.62 -37.38
C SER A 702 20.62 19.95 -38.14
N ASN A 703 20.75 21.09 -37.45
CA ASN A 703 20.40 22.40 -38.01
C ASN A 703 21.61 23.17 -38.60
N THR A 704 22.82 22.94 -38.10
CA THR A 704 24.03 23.68 -38.55
C THR A 704 24.82 22.96 -39.65
N GLY A 705 24.55 21.67 -39.90
CA GLY A 705 25.23 20.89 -40.94
C GLY A 705 26.73 20.68 -40.73
N GLN A 706 27.29 21.15 -39.60
CA GLN A 706 28.70 20.98 -39.28
C GLN A 706 28.98 19.53 -38.88
N THR A 707 29.91 18.92 -39.59
CA THR A 707 30.42 17.58 -39.34
C THR A 707 31.93 17.71 -39.19
N GLU A 708 32.43 17.76 -37.97
CA GLU A 708 33.82 17.39 -37.66
C GLU A 708 34.11 17.47 -36.15
N THR A 709 34.39 16.31 -35.55
CA THR A 709 35.36 16.14 -34.45
C THR A 709 35.92 14.71 -34.53
N HIS A 710 37.24 14.57 -34.55
CA HIS A 710 37.89 13.28 -34.37
C HIS A 710 37.84 12.89 -32.89
N LEU A 711 37.26 11.73 -32.58
CA LEU A 711 37.23 11.17 -31.22
C LEU A 711 38.63 10.96 -30.62
N PHE A 712 39.66 10.78 -31.45
CA PHE A 712 41.03 10.46 -31.03
C PHE A 712 42.01 11.51 -31.55
N CYS A 713 42.82 12.08 -30.66
CA CYS A 713 43.94 12.92 -31.05
C CYS A 713 45.12 12.05 -31.51
N ASN A 714 45.68 12.34 -32.69
CA ASN A 714 46.84 11.64 -33.23
C ASN A 714 48.14 12.18 -32.60
N GLU A 715 49.14 11.33 -32.41
CA GLU A 715 50.36 11.61 -31.59
C GLU A 715 51.30 12.72 -32.14
N THR A 716 50.97 13.42 -33.23
CA THR A 716 51.91 14.33 -33.93
C THR A 716 51.38 15.73 -34.28
N GLY A 717 50.44 16.32 -33.52
CA GLY A 717 49.97 17.69 -33.78
C GLY A 717 49.26 18.37 -32.59
N ASP A 718 49.09 19.70 -32.71
CA ASP A 718 48.63 20.78 -31.79
C ASP A 718 47.40 20.54 -30.88
N CYS A 719 46.96 19.31 -30.66
CA CYS A 719 45.79 18.97 -29.82
C CYS A 719 46.17 18.39 -28.44
N ALA A 720 47.45 18.39 -28.07
CA ALA A 720 47.96 17.73 -26.86
C ALA A 720 47.39 18.31 -25.55
N GLU A 721 46.98 19.57 -25.51
CA GLU A 721 46.39 20.21 -24.31
C GLU A 721 44.85 20.05 -24.22
N ASN A 722 44.16 19.87 -25.36
CA ASN A 722 42.69 20.01 -25.48
C ASN A 722 41.94 18.76 -25.99
N GLY A 723 42.60 17.60 -26.13
CA GLY A 723 41.96 16.37 -26.61
C GLY A 723 40.97 15.73 -25.62
N ILE A 724 39.78 15.35 -26.11
CA ILE A 724 38.74 14.64 -25.35
C ILE A 724 39.16 13.21 -24.98
N VAL A 725 39.84 12.52 -25.90
CA VAL A 725 40.47 11.21 -25.67
C VAL A 725 41.97 11.35 -25.88
N THR A 726 42.73 11.13 -24.81
CA THR A 726 44.19 11.17 -24.84
C THR A 726 44.77 9.76 -24.67
N SER A 727 45.88 9.51 -25.36
CA SER A 727 46.63 8.26 -25.28
C SER A 727 47.53 8.30 -24.05
N ALA A 728 47.26 7.47 -23.03
CA ALA A 728 48.02 7.42 -21.78
C ALA A 728 48.54 6.00 -21.53
N GLY A 729 49.78 5.72 -21.98
CA GLY A 729 50.39 4.39 -21.89
C GLY A 729 49.56 3.33 -22.63
N ASP A 730 49.17 2.26 -21.94
CA ASP A 730 48.35 1.16 -22.49
C ASP A 730 46.83 1.40 -22.41
N SER A 731 46.39 2.62 -22.08
CA SER A 731 44.97 2.96 -21.95
C SER A 731 44.60 4.24 -22.70
N TYR A 732 43.31 4.36 -23.07
CA TYR A 732 42.69 5.60 -23.49
C TYR A 732 42.11 6.31 -22.29
N LEU A 733 42.34 7.61 -22.24
CA LEU A 733 41.94 8.49 -21.15
C LEU A 733 40.87 9.44 -21.67
N ILE A 734 39.65 9.26 -21.21
CA ILE A 734 38.47 9.92 -21.77
C ILE A 734 37.93 10.95 -20.78
N ARG A 735 37.81 12.21 -21.20
CA ARG A 735 37.09 13.26 -20.47
C ARG A 735 35.59 13.09 -20.71
N VAL A 736 34.87 12.67 -19.67
CA VAL A 736 33.48 12.21 -19.83
C VAL A 736 32.52 13.40 -20.02
N TYR A 737 32.74 14.48 -19.27
CA TYR A 737 31.86 15.64 -19.19
C TYR A 737 32.56 16.94 -19.58
N ASP A 738 33.02 17.02 -20.84
CA ASP A 738 33.59 18.23 -21.42
C ASP A 738 32.52 18.94 -22.26
N LEU A 739 32.09 20.15 -21.88
CA LEU A 739 31.19 20.97 -22.72
C LEU A 739 31.96 21.67 -23.84
N GLY A 740 33.30 21.69 -23.83
CA GLY A 740 34.09 22.14 -24.99
C GLY A 740 34.15 21.12 -26.14
N PHE A 741 33.42 20.00 -26.01
CA PHE A 741 33.44 18.89 -26.97
C PHE A 741 32.93 19.29 -28.36
N ASP A 742 31.89 20.10 -28.43
CA ASP A 742 31.33 20.61 -29.68
C ASP A 742 31.38 22.14 -29.79
N HIS A 743 30.92 22.85 -28.76
CA HIS A 743 30.95 24.30 -28.71
C HIS A 743 31.05 24.80 -27.27
N THR A 744 31.83 25.86 -27.04
CA THR A 744 31.94 26.43 -25.70
C THR A 744 30.67 27.21 -25.35
N LEU A 745 30.16 26.97 -24.14
CA LEU A 745 29.05 27.70 -23.57
C LEU A 745 29.50 29.13 -23.24
N ASN A 746 29.00 30.13 -23.96
CA ASN A 746 29.48 31.52 -23.85
C ASN A 746 28.46 32.47 -23.19
N ASN A 747 27.16 32.22 -23.36
CA ASN A 747 26.09 33.00 -22.72
C ASN A 747 24.79 32.19 -22.59
N LEU A 748 23.78 32.69 -21.86
CA LEU A 748 22.48 32.00 -21.73
C LEU A 748 21.71 31.85 -23.04
N GLY A 749 22.00 32.67 -24.05
CA GLY A 749 21.43 32.50 -25.38
C GLY A 749 21.76 31.13 -25.98
N ASP A 750 22.92 30.55 -25.64
CA ASP A 750 23.31 29.20 -26.06
C ASP A 750 22.48 28.09 -25.37
N LEU A 751 21.85 28.40 -24.23
CA LEU A 751 20.89 27.50 -23.54
C LEU A 751 19.44 27.64 -24.06
N VAL A 752 19.16 28.69 -24.84
CA VAL A 752 17.80 29.09 -25.24
C VAL A 752 17.61 29.02 -26.76
N SER A 753 18.69 29.16 -27.53
CA SER A 753 18.77 28.69 -28.90
C SER A 753 18.72 27.17 -28.87
N SER A 754 18.18 26.54 -29.92
CA SER A 754 18.00 25.07 -30.01
C SER A 754 19.31 24.27 -30.08
N GLU A 755 20.42 24.81 -29.58
CA GLU A 755 21.79 24.36 -29.76
C GLU A 755 22.44 24.09 -28.39
N PHE A 756 21.86 23.20 -27.57
CA PHE A 756 22.48 22.76 -26.31
C PHE A 756 23.84 22.07 -26.58
N PRO A 757 24.90 22.35 -25.80
CA PRO A 757 26.20 21.69 -25.98
C PRO A 757 26.10 20.20 -25.71
N THR A 758 26.70 19.41 -26.61
CA THR A 758 26.77 17.96 -26.46
C THR A 758 28.06 17.58 -25.76
N THR A 759 27.99 16.61 -24.84
CA THR A 759 29.18 16.00 -24.25
C THR A 759 29.63 14.79 -25.06
N TRP A 760 30.89 14.40 -24.88
CA TRP A 760 31.38 13.11 -25.36
C TRP A 760 30.50 11.96 -24.85
N TYR A 761 30.12 11.99 -23.57
CA TYR A 761 29.32 10.94 -22.97
C TYR A 761 27.93 10.80 -23.59
N ASN A 762 27.26 11.93 -23.85
CA ASN A 762 25.98 11.94 -24.54
C ASN A 762 26.10 11.35 -25.96
N SER A 763 27.11 11.80 -26.70
CA SER A 763 27.38 11.31 -28.06
C SER A 763 27.71 9.81 -28.08
N ALA A 764 28.49 9.32 -27.11
CA ALA A 764 28.84 7.91 -26.97
C ALA A 764 27.61 7.03 -26.68
N MET A 765 26.65 7.53 -25.90
CA MET A 765 25.36 6.86 -25.66
C MET A 765 24.50 6.83 -26.93
N THR A 766 24.36 7.96 -27.64
CA THR A 766 23.56 8.05 -28.87
C THR A 766 24.10 7.15 -29.98
N LEU A 767 25.44 7.01 -30.08
CA LEU A 767 26.10 6.13 -31.04
C LEU A 767 26.14 4.65 -30.61
N GLY A 768 25.71 4.33 -29.38
CA GLY A 768 25.75 2.97 -28.83
C GLY A 768 27.15 2.46 -28.49
N LEU A 769 28.14 3.36 -28.36
CA LEU A 769 29.48 3.03 -27.84
C LEU A 769 29.42 2.68 -26.35
N LEU A 770 28.56 3.39 -25.63
CA LEU A 770 28.17 3.10 -24.26
C LEU A 770 26.69 2.75 -24.22
N LYS A 771 26.32 1.85 -23.31
CA LYS A 771 24.91 1.49 -23.08
C LYS A 771 24.68 1.13 -21.63
N SER A 772 23.55 1.59 -21.10
CA SER A 772 22.99 1.12 -19.83
C SER A 772 22.07 -0.07 -20.09
N THR A 773 22.19 -1.13 -19.31
CA THR A 773 21.15 -2.17 -19.24
C THR A 773 19.95 -1.62 -18.48
N SER A 774 18.85 -1.32 -19.17
CA SER A 774 17.59 -0.88 -18.54
C SER A 774 16.73 -2.06 -18.10
N LEU A 775 16.06 -1.91 -16.95
CA LEU A 775 15.10 -2.84 -16.35
C LEU A 775 13.93 -3.24 -17.28
N ASP A 776 13.63 -2.45 -18.32
CA ASP A 776 12.48 -2.68 -19.18
C ASP A 776 12.68 -3.74 -20.26
N LYS A 777 13.92 -4.23 -20.47
CA LYS A 777 14.24 -5.21 -21.53
C LYS A 777 15.07 -6.38 -20.96
N ILE A 778 14.34 -7.41 -20.51
CA ILE A 778 14.81 -8.75 -20.10
C ILE A 778 15.78 -8.71 -18.90
N PRO A 779 15.31 -8.96 -17.66
CA PRO A 779 16.21 -9.05 -16.52
C PRO A 779 17.16 -10.24 -16.69
N THR A 780 18.44 -9.95 -16.93
CA THR A 780 19.50 -10.94 -16.90
C THR A 780 19.90 -11.11 -15.44
N TYR A 781 19.56 -12.28 -14.88
CA TYR A 781 19.93 -12.62 -13.50
C TYR A 781 21.38 -13.09 -13.49
N ASN A 782 22.25 -12.34 -12.83
CA ASN A 782 23.58 -12.85 -12.51
C ASN A 782 23.47 -13.79 -11.33
N LEU A 783 24.10 -14.96 -11.41
CA LEU A 783 24.26 -15.81 -10.23
C LEU A 783 25.13 -15.04 -9.24
N SER A 784 24.62 -14.83 -8.03
CA SER A 784 25.49 -14.34 -6.97
C SER A 784 26.49 -15.44 -6.61
N ASP A 785 27.79 -15.09 -6.51
CA ASP A 785 28.85 -16.00 -6.03
C ASP A 785 28.73 -16.32 -4.53
N TYR A 786 27.68 -15.79 -3.87
CA TYR A 786 27.48 -15.82 -2.44
C TYR A 786 26.39 -16.82 -2.06
N GLN A 787 26.64 -17.55 -0.97
CA GLN A 787 25.65 -18.44 -0.37
C GLN A 787 25.05 -17.75 0.86
N TYR A 788 23.74 -17.63 0.91
CA TYR A 788 23.03 -17.01 2.02
C TYR A 788 22.69 -18.05 3.08
N GLN A 789 22.83 -17.73 4.36
CA GLN A 789 22.47 -18.62 5.46
C GLN A 789 21.44 -17.96 6.37
N VAL A 790 20.29 -18.62 6.55
CA VAL A 790 19.23 -18.11 7.43
C VAL A 790 19.65 -18.27 8.88
N ILE A 791 19.90 -17.16 9.57
CA ILE A 791 20.31 -17.14 10.98
C ILE A 791 19.14 -16.89 11.94
N GLY A 792 18.01 -16.36 11.44
CA GLY A 792 16.89 -16.01 12.29
C GLY A 792 15.64 -15.61 11.49
N ILE A 793 14.52 -15.54 12.21
CA ILE A 793 13.21 -15.20 11.64
C ILE A 793 12.70 -13.92 12.30
N GLN A 794 12.30 -12.96 11.47
CA GLN A 794 11.72 -11.69 11.86
C GLN A 794 10.18 -11.76 11.86
N ASN A 795 9.56 -11.22 12.91
CA ASN A 795 8.11 -11.16 13.05
C ASN A 795 7.52 -9.99 12.25
N THR A 796 7.67 -10.03 10.93
CA THR A 796 6.97 -9.18 9.96
C THR A 796 6.25 -10.06 8.93
N TYR A 797 5.10 -9.61 8.43
CA TYR A 797 4.10 -10.48 7.76
C TYR A 797 3.57 -9.92 6.43
N ASP A 798 4.20 -8.87 5.93
CA ASP A 798 3.71 -8.03 4.86
C ASP A 798 3.87 -8.67 3.48
N HIS A 799 5.09 -8.85 3.02
CA HIS A 799 5.45 -9.68 1.88
C HIS A 799 6.76 -10.39 2.20
N PRO A 800 7.15 -11.47 1.49
CA PRO A 800 8.42 -12.11 1.75
C PRO A 800 9.60 -11.12 1.69
N ARG A 801 10.39 -11.06 2.76
CA ARG A 801 11.57 -10.18 2.88
C ARG A 801 12.77 -10.95 3.43
N ILE A 802 13.94 -10.56 2.96
CA ILE A 802 15.24 -10.95 3.49
C ILE A 802 15.92 -9.68 4.00
N PHE A 803 16.48 -9.73 5.19
CA PHE A 803 17.27 -8.66 5.78
C PHE A 803 18.71 -9.13 5.96
N LEU A 804 19.65 -8.29 5.59
CA LEU A 804 21.08 -8.51 5.73
C LEU A 804 21.77 -7.20 6.07
N ASP A 805 23.05 -7.24 6.45
CA ASP A 805 23.84 -6.02 6.66
C ASP A 805 23.91 -5.17 5.38
N GLN A 806 23.80 -3.86 5.51
CA GLN A 806 23.88 -2.90 4.40
C GLN A 806 25.14 -3.09 3.54
N GLN A 807 26.29 -3.40 4.15
CA GLN A 807 27.53 -3.64 3.41
C GLN A 807 27.48 -4.94 2.60
N TYR A 808 26.83 -6.00 3.13
CA TYR A 808 26.58 -7.21 2.34
C TYR A 808 25.62 -6.92 1.17
N ALA A 809 24.60 -6.08 1.37
CA ALA A 809 23.66 -5.74 0.30
C ALA A 809 24.37 -4.96 -0.83
N ASN A 810 25.22 -4.02 -0.46
CA ASN A 810 26.09 -3.30 -1.39
C ASN A 810 27.02 -4.27 -2.12
N LYS A 811 27.67 -5.19 -1.41
CA LYS A 811 28.58 -6.19 -1.98
C LYS A 811 27.89 -7.11 -3.00
N VAL A 812 26.67 -7.54 -2.72
CA VAL A 812 25.86 -8.39 -3.60
C VAL A 812 25.52 -7.68 -4.91
N LEU A 813 25.20 -6.39 -4.84
CA LEU A 813 24.92 -5.57 -6.03
C LEU A 813 26.18 -5.06 -6.74
N GLY A 814 27.37 -5.28 -6.17
CA GLY A 814 28.64 -4.75 -6.70
C GLY A 814 28.92 -3.30 -6.33
N TYR A 815 28.15 -2.69 -5.42
CA TYR A 815 28.42 -1.37 -4.88
C TYR A 815 29.66 -1.37 -3.98
N PRO A 816 30.40 -0.25 -3.89
CA PRO A 816 31.46 -0.09 -2.89
C PRO A 816 30.96 -0.35 -1.47
N THR A 817 31.74 -1.12 -0.70
CA THR A 817 31.35 -1.60 0.64
C THR A 817 31.79 -0.69 1.79
N ASP A 818 32.51 0.40 1.49
CA ASP A 818 33.02 1.31 2.52
C ASP A 818 31.89 2.17 3.09
N VAL A 819 31.40 1.76 4.27
CA VAL A 819 30.50 2.56 5.11
C VAL A 819 31.22 2.72 6.44
N ASN A 820 31.54 3.95 6.84
CA ASN A 820 31.91 4.18 8.25
C ASN A 820 30.67 3.82 9.08
N ALA A 821 30.82 2.94 10.08
CA ALA A 821 29.71 2.42 10.88
C ALA A 821 28.88 3.49 11.62
N ASN A 822 29.35 4.75 11.64
CA ASN A 822 28.68 5.91 12.22
C ASN A 822 28.18 6.93 11.17
N SER A 823 28.40 6.71 9.86
CA SER A 823 28.00 7.61 8.77
C SER A 823 26.95 6.98 7.86
N GLN A 824 26.24 7.82 7.10
CA GLN A 824 25.26 7.37 6.12
C GLN A 824 25.94 6.57 4.99
N PRO A 825 25.27 5.56 4.41
CA PRO A 825 25.83 4.81 3.30
C PRO A 825 25.93 5.71 2.06
N TYR A 826 27.11 5.75 1.42
CA TYR A 826 27.32 6.47 0.16
C TYR A 826 26.53 5.88 -1.02
N TRP A 827 26.14 4.60 -0.89
CA TRP A 827 25.41 3.83 -1.89
C TRP A 827 24.17 3.23 -1.26
N PHE A 828 23.02 3.60 -1.84
CA PHE A 828 21.69 3.18 -1.45
C PHE A 828 20.79 3.29 -2.69
N ASN A 829 19.65 2.61 -2.66
CA ASN A 829 18.64 2.69 -3.70
C ASN A 829 17.22 2.57 -3.11
N GLY A 830 17.06 2.97 -1.85
CA GLY A 830 15.76 3.01 -1.20
C GLY A 830 15.80 3.86 0.08
N LYS A 831 14.62 4.32 0.49
CA LYS A 831 14.43 5.13 1.70
C LYS A 831 13.18 4.70 2.46
N TYR A 832 13.32 4.59 3.78
CA TYR A 832 12.23 4.50 4.75
C TYR A 832 11.96 5.90 5.30
N SER A 833 10.70 6.30 5.43
CA SER A 833 10.32 7.57 6.05
C SER A 833 9.16 7.42 7.03
N THR A 834 9.18 8.18 8.13
CA THR A 834 8.07 8.26 9.09
C THR A 834 6.94 9.17 8.65
N ASN A 835 7.09 9.85 7.50
CA ASN A 835 6.04 10.68 6.92
C ASN A 835 4.91 9.82 6.34
N GLU A 836 3.66 10.24 6.55
CA GLU A 836 2.47 9.49 6.07
C GLU A 836 2.35 9.44 4.55
N LYS A 837 2.88 10.47 3.89
CA LYS A 837 2.96 10.58 2.43
C LYS A 837 4.44 10.51 2.02
N ALA A 838 4.69 10.05 0.80
CA ALA A 838 6.01 10.10 0.19
C ALA A 838 6.30 11.54 -0.24
N VAL A 839 6.80 12.36 0.70
CA VAL A 839 7.09 13.79 0.50
C VAL A 839 7.97 14.01 -0.74
N ASP A 840 8.95 13.14 -0.95
CA ASP A 840 9.87 13.12 -2.09
C ASP A 840 9.21 12.87 -3.45
N GLN A 841 7.93 12.51 -3.47
CA GLN A 841 7.12 12.32 -4.68
C GLN A 841 5.99 13.35 -4.77
N THR A 842 5.39 13.75 -3.64
CA THR A 842 4.21 14.63 -3.64
C THR A 842 4.55 16.12 -3.56
N GLU A 843 5.64 16.47 -2.89
CA GLU A 843 6.09 17.87 -2.71
C GLU A 843 7.34 18.17 -3.54
N ARG A 844 7.95 17.13 -4.13
CA ARG A 844 9.18 17.22 -4.91
C ARG A 844 9.10 16.24 -6.07
N TYR A 845 9.66 16.63 -7.21
CA TYR A 845 9.81 15.74 -8.35
C TYR A 845 11.29 15.47 -8.57
N ILE A 846 11.75 14.32 -8.11
CA ILE A 846 13.15 13.94 -8.21
C ILE A 846 13.35 13.18 -9.52
N LEU A 847 14.22 13.70 -10.38
CA LEU A 847 14.64 13.13 -11.65
C LEU A 847 16.08 12.64 -11.52
N ASN A 848 16.37 11.47 -12.04
CA ASN A 848 17.74 10.94 -12.08
C ASN A 848 18.07 10.34 -13.43
N SER A 849 19.34 10.45 -13.81
CA SER A 849 19.81 9.95 -15.08
C SER A 849 19.86 8.41 -15.10
N THR A 850 19.24 7.79 -16.11
CA THR A 850 19.13 6.33 -16.32
C THR A 850 20.46 5.65 -16.66
N ASN A 851 21.38 6.44 -17.22
CA ASN A 851 22.68 5.99 -17.73
C ASN A 851 23.82 6.88 -17.18
N GLY A 852 23.52 7.75 -16.21
CA GLY A 852 24.44 8.73 -15.65
C GLY A 852 24.88 9.78 -16.67
N ASN A 853 24.09 10.05 -17.73
CA ASN A 853 24.18 11.18 -18.66
C ASN A 853 23.31 12.34 -18.17
N TYR A 854 23.93 13.44 -17.78
CA TYR A 854 23.23 14.64 -17.30
C TYR A 854 23.17 15.79 -18.32
N SER A 855 23.36 15.46 -19.60
CA SER A 855 23.14 16.40 -20.70
C SER A 855 21.68 16.87 -20.79
N MET A 856 21.47 18.15 -21.10
CA MET A 856 20.15 18.69 -21.45
C MET A 856 19.68 18.22 -22.83
N LEU A 857 20.60 17.94 -23.73
CA LEU A 857 20.27 17.32 -25.01
C LEU A 857 19.74 15.89 -24.78
N ASN A 858 18.62 15.56 -25.41
CA ASN A 858 17.90 14.29 -25.21
C ASN A 858 17.53 14.02 -23.74
N PHE A 859 17.24 15.08 -22.97
CA PHE A 859 16.90 14.99 -21.54
C PHE A 859 15.84 13.91 -21.26
N LYS A 860 14.77 13.87 -22.07
CA LYS A 860 13.66 12.91 -21.94
C LYS A 860 14.10 11.44 -22.07
N ASP A 861 15.15 11.15 -22.83
CA ASP A 861 15.69 9.79 -23.01
C ASP A 861 16.64 9.40 -21.87
N ASN A 862 17.29 10.39 -21.27
CA ASN A 862 18.35 10.18 -20.28
C ASN A 862 17.84 10.29 -18.84
N PHE A 863 16.76 11.02 -18.55
CA PHE A 863 16.23 11.20 -17.20
C PHE A 863 14.90 10.47 -17.01
N ALA A 864 14.71 9.92 -15.82
CA ALA A 864 13.43 9.35 -15.39
C ALA A 864 13.15 9.68 -13.91
N PRO A 865 11.89 9.58 -13.47
CA PRO A 865 11.52 9.77 -12.08
C PRO A 865 12.30 8.81 -11.18
N ALA A 866 12.86 9.34 -10.10
CA ALA A 866 13.64 8.58 -9.13
C ALA A 866 12.78 7.54 -8.40
N ILE A 867 11.55 7.91 -8.07
CA ILE A 867 10.60 7.09 -7.32
C ILE A 867 9.49 6.68 -8.27
N THR A 868 9.39 5.37 -8.55
CA THR A 868 8.26 4.82 -9.31
C THR A 868 7.27 4.10 -8.42
N ASN A 869 7.76 3.35 -7.41
CA ASN A 869 6.92 2.54 -6.54
C ASN A 869 7.16 2.91 -5.06
N ALA A 870 6.09 3.27 -4.35
CA ALA A 870 6.09 3.54 -2.92
C ALA A 870 5.07 2.67 -2.18
N ASP A 871 5.45 2.11 -1.04
CA ASP A 871 4.56 1.42 -0.11
C ASP A 871 4.19 2.33 1.08
N TYR A 872 2.89 2.55 1.27
CA TYR A 872 2.33 3.43 2.29
C TYR A 872 1.77 2.61 3.47
N VAL A 873 2.70 2.05 4.23
CA VAL A 873 2.45 1.24 5.43
C VAL A 873 1.56 1.98 6.44
N GLY A 874 1.79 3.27 6.67
CA GLY A 874 1.03 4.08 7.62
C GLY A 874 -0.46 4.18 7.26
N MET A 875 -0.78 4.39 5.98
CA MET A 875 -2.17 4.42 5.52
C MET A 875 -2.84 3.04 5.66
N LYS A 876 -2.14 1.96 5.32
CA LYS A 876 -2.64 0.58 5.52
C LYS A 876 -2.94 0.31 7.01
N GLN A 877 -2.11 0.80 7.91
CA GLN A 877 -2.34 0.70 9.36
C GLN A 877 -3.58 1.47 9.79
N GLN A 878 -3.76 2.71 9.34
CA GLN A 878 -4.94 3.52 9.66
C GLN A 878 -6.24 2.87 9.17
N ILE A 879 -6.24 2.28 7.97
CA ILE A 879 -7.39 1.53 7.43
C ILE A 879 -7.75 0.36 8.35
N LEU A 880 -6.76 -0.43 8.80
CA LEU A 880 -6.98 -1.55 9.72
C LEU A 880 -7.51 -1.10 11.10
N ILE A 881 -7.04 0.03 11.61
CA ILE A 881 -7.56 0.62 12.87
C ILE A 881 -9.02 1.04 12.69
N LYS A 882 -9.37 1.69 11.56
CA LYS A 882 -10.76 2.04 11.24
C LYS A 882 -11.65 0.80 11.14
N LEU A 883 -11.20 -0.25 10.45
CA LEU A 883 -11.92 -1.54 10.37
C LEU A 883 -12.13 -2.20 11.74
N THR A 884 -11.16 -2.06 12.65
CA THR A 884 -11.28 -2.54 14.02
C THR A 884 -12.42 -1.82 14.76
N SER A 885 -12.49 -0.49 14.67
CA SER A 885 -13.58 0.29 15.31
C SER A 885 -14.96 -0.16 14.83
N ILE A 886 -15.10 -0.35 13.51
CA ILE A 886 -16.35 -0.77 12.87
C ILE A 886 -16.77 -2.17 13.34
N THR A 887 -15.82 -3.11 13.35
CA THR A 887 -16.12 -4.49 13.77
C THR A 887 -16.47 -4.58 15.26
N ILE A 888 -15.97 -3.67 16.10
CA ILE A 888 -16.41 -3.54 17.51
C ILE A 888 -17.87 -3.12 17.58
N GLU A 889 -18.30 -2.12 16.81
CA GLU A 889 -19.71 -1.67 16.80
C GLU A 889 -20.65 -2.81 16.38
N ILE A 890 -20.33 -3.52 15.29
CA ILE A 890 -21.09 -4.68 14.82
C ILE A 890 -21.11 -5.79 15.89
N ALA A 891 -19.97 -6.06 16.53
CA ALA A 891 -19.86 -7.07 17.57
C ALA A 891 -20.74 -6.76 18.78
N THR A 892 -20.75 -5.51 19.24
CA THR A 892 -21.60 -5.10 20.38
C THR A 892 -23.08 -5.36 20.11
N PHE A 893 -23.55 -5.07 18.89
CA PHE A 893 -24.92 -5.38 18.46
C PHE A 893 -25.24 -6.88 18.55
N PHE A 894 -24.38 -7.74 17.97
CA PHE A 894 -24.58 -9.19 18.02
C PHE A 894 -24.56 -9.76 19.44
N ILE A 895 -23.70 -9.22 20.32
CA ILE A 895 -23.63 -9.62 21.72
C ILE A 895 -24.97 -9.32 22.42
N VAL A 896 -25.50 -8.11 22.28
CA VAL A 896 -26.79 -7.70 22.88
C VAL A 896 -27.93 -8.58 22.36
N LEU A 897 -28.01 -8.79 21.05
CA LEU A 897 -29.03 -9.63 20.41
C LEU A 897 -28.96 -11.08 20.90
N THR A 898 -27.75 -11.63 21.03
CA THR A 898 -27.53 -13.00 21.50
C THR A 898 -27.93 -13.15 22.96
N ILE A 899 -27.59 -12.18 23.82
CA ILE A 899 -27.98 -12.18 25.23
C ILE A 899 -29.51 -12.18 25.37
N ILE A 900 -30.20 -11.29 24.65
CA ILE A 900 -31.66 -11.17 24.71
C ILE A 900 -32.33 -12.47 24.23
N SER A 901 -31.98 -12.94 23.04
CA SER A 901 -32.58 -14.14 22.43
C SER A 901 -32.38 -15.39 23.29
N ALA A 902 -31.18 -15.60 23.82
CA ALA A 902 -30.90 -16.73 24.67
C ALA A 902 -31.61 -16.62 26.03
N ILE A 903 -31.67 -15.44 26.69
CA ILE A 903 -32.44 -15.29 27.94
C ILE A 903 -33.91 -15.68 27.72
N ILE A 904 -34.52 -15.25 26.61
CA ILE A 904 -35.91 -15.58 26.26
C ILE A 904 -36.09 -17.09 26.05
N ILE A 905 -35.22 -17.70 25.24
CA ILE A 905 -35.29 -19.15 24.95
C ILE A 905 -35.11 -19.96 26.23
N ILE A 906 -34.09 -19.64 27.02
CA ILE A 906 -33.78 -20.33 28.28
C ILE A 906 -34.97 -20.19 29.22
N PHE A 907 -35.55 -18.99 29.36
CA PHE A 907 -36.73 -18.76 30.21
C PHE A 907 -37.91 -19.63 29.78
N LEU A 908 -38.24 -19.65 28.48
CA LEU A 908 -39.33 -20.45 27.94
C LEU A 908 -39.11 -21.94 28.21
N MET A 909 -37.87 -22.43 28.06
CA MET A 909 -37.49 -23.81 28.34
C MET A 909 -37.59 -24.18 29.81
N THR A 910 -37.01 -23.37 30.69
CA THR A 910 -37.09 -23.59 32.14
C THR A 910 -38.55 -23.57 32.59
N ASP A 911 -39.38 -22.69 32.03
CA ASP A 911 -40.78 -22.64 32.39
C ASP A 911 -41.58 -23.87 31.93
N ALA A 912 -41.36 -24.31 30.68
CA ALA A 912 -41.96 -25.54 30.18
C ALA A 912 -41.52 -26.77 31.00
N PHE A 913 -40.26 -26.78 31.44
CA PHE A 913 -39.73 -27.81 32.32
C PHE A 913 -40.41 -27.77 33.70
N LEU A 914 -40.49 -26.58 34.33
CA LEU A 914 -41.13 -26.42 35.65
C LEU A 914 -42.60 -26.83 35.63
N ALA A 915 -43.35 -26.48 34.57
CA ALA A 915 -44.74 -26.86 34.40
C ALA A 915 -44.97 -28.38 34.55
N LYS A 916 -44.09 -29.20 33.96
CA LYS A 916 -44.16 -30.67 34.00
C LYS A 916 -43.99 -31.24 35.41
N TYR A 917 -43.26 -30.55 36.29
CA TYR A 917 -42.94 -31.02 37.64
C TYR A 917 -43.66 -30.23 38.75
N THR A 918 -44.63 -29.38 38.42
CA THR A 918 -45.41 -28.59 39.40
C THR A 918 -46.01 -29.42 40.53
N LYS A 919 -46.71 -30.53 40.22
CA LYS A 919 -47.28 -31.44 41.24
C LYS A 919 -46.20 -32.03 42.16
N PHE A 920 -45.06 -32.37 41.60
CA PHE A 920 -43.92 -32.93 42.32
C PHE A 920 -43.24 -31.89 43.21
N ILE A 921 -43.09 -30.65 42.73
CA ILE A 921 -42.60 -29.49 43.49
C ILE A 921 -43.51 -29.21 44.69
N ALA A 922 -44.82 -29.26 44.48
CA ALA A 922 -45.80 -29.05 45.54
C ALA A 922 -45.70 -30.14 46.63
N THR A 923 -45.53 -31.41 46.25
CA THR A 923 -45.37 -32.51 47.23
C THR A 923 -44.10 -32.36 48.06
N LEU A 924 -42.96 -31.99 47.44
CA LEU A 924 -41.73 -31.71 48.18
C LEU A 924 -41.92 -30.55 49.17
N ARG A 925 -42.64 -29.50 48.76
CA ARG A 925 -42.88 -28.35 49.64
C ARG A 925 -43.81 -28.70 50.81
N ILE A 926 -44.81 -29.56 50.60
CA ILE A 926 -45.67 -30.11 51.67
C ILE A 926 -44.85 -30.99 52.63
N GLN A 927 -43.89 -31.74 52.12
CA GLN A 927 -42.97 -32.56 52.92
C GLN A 927 -41.93 -31.76 53.71
N GLY A 928 -41.95 -30.42 53.63
CA GLY A 928 -41.07 -29.54 54.41
C GLY A 928 -39.73 -29.20 53.76
N TYR A 929 -39.51 -29.53 52.48
CA TYR A 929 -38.28 -29.13 51.78
C TYR A 929 -38.24 -27.61 51.56
N ALA A 930 -37.07 -27.01 51.80
CA ALA A 930 -36.89 -25.57 51.62
C ALA A 930 -36.91 -25.20 50.12
N VAL A 931 -37.45 -24.02 49.78
CA VAL A 931 -37.50 -23.53 48.38
C VAL A 931 -36.10 -23.49 47.74
N ARG A 932 -35.06 -23.17 48.53
CA ARG A 932 -33.66 -23.20 48.09
C ARG A 932 -33.18 -24.60 47.70
N GLU A 933 -33.61 -25.63 48.44
CA GLU A 933 -33.28 -27.03 48.13
C GLU A 933 -33.99 -27.50 46.87
N ILE A 934 -35.27 -27.16 46.72
CA ILE A 934 -36.06 -27.47 45.52
C ILE A 934 -35.44 -26.80 44.28
N ASN A 935 -35.09 -25.52 44.35
CA ASN A 935 -34.43 -24.80 43.25
C ASN A 935 -33.07 -25.42 42.91
N SER A 936 -32.28 -25.78 43.92
CA SER A 936 -31.01 -26.48 43.72
C SER A 936 -31.19 -27.86 43.08
N MET A 937 -32.26 -28.59 43.41
CA MET A 937 -32.52 -29.91 42.82
C MET A 937 -33.01 -29.80 41.37
N ILE A 938 -33.88 -28.84 41.07
CA ILE A 938 -34.61 -28.74 39.79
C ILE A 938 -33.91 -27.84 38.78
N LEU A 939 -33.48 -26.64 39.17
CA LEU A 939 -32.74 -25.74 38.27
C LEU A 939 -31.25 -26.07 38.26
N GLY A 940 -30.70 -26.57 39.37
CA GLY A 940 -29.29 -26.95 39.47
C GLY A 940 -28.88 -28.11 38.56
N MET A 941 -29.82 -28.87 38.00
CA MET A 941 -29.52 -29.91 37.02
C MET A 941 -29.03 -29.36 35.67
N PHE A 942 -29.32 -28.10 35.36
CA PHE A 942 -28.92 -27.46 34.09
C PHE A 942 -27.47 -26.97 34.11
N ILE A 943 -26.91 -26.66 35.29
CA ILE A 943 -25.56 -26.11 35.47
C ILE A 943 -24.48 -26.91 34.72
N PRO A 944 -24.39 -28.26 34.85
CA PRO A 944 -23.36 -29.02 34.14
C PRO A 944 -23.48 -28.91 32.62
N PHE A 945 -24.71 -28.80 32.10
CA PHE A 945 -24.98 -28.70 30.67
C PHE A 945 -24.69 -27.30 30.12
N VAL A 946 -24.81 -26.24 30.94
CA VAL A 946 -24.32 -24.90 30.58
C VAL A 946 -22.81 -24.94 30.39
N LEU A 947 -22.08 -25.54 31.33
CA LEU A 947 -20.63 -25.65 31.28
C LEU A 947 -20.16 -26.46 30.06
N ILE A 948 -20.81 -27.60 29.80
CA ILE A 948 -20.54 -28.43 28.61
C ILE A 948 -20.89 -27.65 27.33
N GLY A 949 -22.03 -26.95 27.31
CA GLY A 949 -22.45 -26.17 26.15
C GLY A 949 -21.47 -25.03 25.82
N TRP A 950 -20.98 -24.34 26.85
CA TRP A 950 -19.91 -23.35 26.70
C TRP A 950 -18.60 -23.95 26.18
N ALA A 951 -18.13 -25.06 26.78
CA ALA A 951 -16.89 -25.70 26.37
C ALA A 951 -16.97 -26.22 24.92
N LEU A 952 -18.09 -26.83 24.54
CA LEU A 952 -18.31 -27.34 23.18
C LEU A 952 -18.48 -26.21 22.17
N GLY A 953 -19.27 -25.18 22.47
CA GLY A 953 -19.47 -24.08 21.53
C GLY A 953 -18.21 -23.27 21.31
N PHE A 954 -17.43 -22.99 22.37
CA PHE A 954 -16.12 -22.38 22.25
C PHE A 954 -15.14 -23.27 21.46
N GLY A 955 -15.03 -24.54 21.83
CA GLY A 955 -14.09 -25.49 21.21
C GLY A 955 -14.39 -25.74 19.73
N LEU A 956 -15.65 -25.94 19.36
CA LEU A 956 -16.07 -26.13 17.97
C LEU A 956 -15.75 -24.89 17.13
N LEU A 957 -16.10 -23.69 17.62
CA LEU A 957 -15.82 -22.48 16.86
C LEU A 957 -14.31 -22.23 16.72
N TRP A 958 -13.54 -22.51 17.76
CA TRP A 958 -12.09 -22.36 17.72
C TRP A 958 -11.46 -23.22 16.61
N VAL A 959 -11.87 -24.49 16.49
CA VAL A 959 -11.41 -25.38 15.42
C VAL A 959 -11.85 -24.86 14.04
N ILE A 960 -13.11 -24.46 13.89
CA ILE A 960 -13.65 -23.95 12.62
C ILE A 960 -12.87 -22.71 12.16
N ILE A 961 -12.65 -21.74 13.04
CA ILE A 961 -11.96 -20.50 12.71
C ILE A 961 -10.49 -20.77 12.38
N LYS A 962 -9.82 -21.61 13.17
CA LYS A 962 -8.40 -21.94 12.93
C LYS A 962 -8.18 -22.52 11.53
N GLU A 963 -9.03 -23.47 11.11
CA GLU A 963 -8.93 -24.09 9.79
C GLU A 963 -9.40 -23.16 8.67
N ALA A 964 -10.59 -22.56 8.82
CA ALA A 964 -11.18 -21.72 7.79
C ALA A 964 -10.38 -20.45 7.50
N VAL A 965 -9.94 -19.73 8.54
CA VAL A 965 -9.18 -18.48 8.37
C VAL A 965 -7.80 -18.75 7.77
N SER A 966 -7.12 -19.81 8.22
CA SER A 966 -5.81 -20.17 7.66
C SER A 966 -5.90 -20.50 6.17
N ALA A 967 -6.94 -21.23 5.74
CA ALA A 967 -7.18 -21.53 4.34
C ALA A 967 -7.50 -20.28 3.49
N VAL A 968 -8.33 -19.37 4.01
CA VAL A 968 -8.71 -18.13 3.31
C VAL A 968 -7.52 -17.17 3.17
N LEU A 969 -6.74 -17.00 4.23
CA LEU A 969 -5.58 -16.10 4.23
C LEU A 969 -4.50 -16.56 3.25
N LEU A 970 -4.23 -17.86 3.17
CA LEU A 970 -3.27 -18.43 2.21
C LEU A 970 -3.71 -18.19 0.76
N ASN A 971 -5.00 -18.38 0.45
CA ASN A 971 -5.53 -18.10 -0.90
C ASN A 971 -5.49 -16.60 -1.25
N ALA A 972 -5.52 -15.71 -0.25
CA ALA A 972 -5.39 -14.27 -0.43
C ALA A 972 -3.92 -13.80 -0.50
N GLY A 973 -2.94 -14.70 -0.39
CA GLY A 973 -1.51 -14.35 -0.34
C GLY A 973 -1.10 -13.65 0.96
N LEU A 974 -1.94 -13.66 2.00
CA LEU A 974 -1.70 -13.00 3.28
C LEU A 974 -1.22 -14.03 4.31
N VAL A 975 0.00 -13.83 4.81
CA VAL A 975 0.63 -14.79 5.73
C VAL A 975 0.52 -14.31 7.17
N ILE A 976 -0.71 -14.25 7.70
CA ILE A 976 -0.94 -13.74 9.06
C ILE A 976 -1.22 -14.89 10.03
N PRO A 977 -0.43 -15.06 11.12
CA PRO A 977 -0.76 -16.03 12.15
C PRO A 977 -2.02 -15.56 12.87
N PHE A 978 -3.04 -16.42 12.89
CA PHE A 978 -4.24 -16.15 13.64
C PHE A 978 -3.96 -16.25 15.15
N THR A 979 -3.74 -15.11 15.81
CA THR A 979 -3.46 -15.04 17.25
C THR A 979 -4.75 -14.81 18.04
N MET A 980 -5.19 -15.86 18.73
CA MET A 980 -6.32 -15.79 19.66
C MET A 980 -5.92 -15.10 20.96
N SER A 981 -6.67 -14.06 21.33
CA SER A 981 -6.58 -13.46 22.66
C SER A 981 -7.12 -14.41 23.73
N TYR A 982 -6.25 -14.89 24.63
CA TYR A 982 -6.63 -15.82 25.71
C TYR A 982 -7.70 -15.26 26.67
N TYR A 983 -7.79 -13.93 26.80
CA TYR A 983 -8.79 -13.27 27.65
C TYR A 983 -10.23 -13.41 27.13
N ILE A 984 -10.45 -13.86 25.88
CA ILE A 984 -11.80 -14.06 25.33
C ILE A 984 -12.51 -15.23 26.01
N ILE A 985 -11.77 -16.28 26.38
CA ILE A 985 -12.30 -17.47 27.06
C ILE A 985 -13.05 -17.09 28.36
N PRO A 986 -12.42 -16.39 29.32
CA PRO A 986 -13.11 -16.00 30.56
C PRO A 986 -14.22 -14.96 30.32
N ILE A 987 -14.10 -14.05 29.35
CA ILE A 987 -15.16 -13.07 29.05
C ILE A 987 -16.43 -13.79 28.58
N VAL A 988 -16.32 -14.69 27.60
CA VAL A 988 -17.46 -15.47 27.11
C VAL A 988 -18.06 -16.30 28.23
N PHE A 989 -17.22 -16.92 29.07
CA PHE A 989 -17.68 -17.67 30.23
C PHE A 989 -18.52 -16.80 31.19
N VAL A 990 -18.04 -15.59 31.51
CA VAL A 990 -18.76 -14.66 32.38
C VAL A 990 -20.10 -14.25 31.78
N ILE A 991 -20.15 -13.91 30.48
CA ILE A 991 -21.41 -13.54 29.80
C ILE A 991 -22.40 -14.71 29.85
N VAL A 992 -21.95 -15.92 29.56
CA VAL A 992 -22.78 -17.13 29.57
C VAL A 992 -23.31 -17.45 30.96
N MET A 993 -22.46 -17.33 31.98
CA MET A 993 -22.87 -17.51 33.38
C MET A 993 -23.81 -16.40 33.84
N PHE A 994 -23.62 -15.16 33.39
CA PHE A 994 -24.53 -14.04 33.64
C PHE A 994 -25.91 -14.29 33.04
N MET A 995 -25.98 -14.74 31.78
CA MET A 995 -27.23 -15.12 31.12
C MET A 995 -27.95 -16.24 31.90
N PHE A 996 -27.21 -17.28 32.31
CA PHE A 996 -27.77 -18.36 33.12
C PHE A 996 -28.25 -17.86 34.49
N ALA A 997 -27.49 -16.97 35.16
CA ALA A 997 -27.85 -16.41 36.45
C ALA A 997 -29.14 -15.58 36.39
N ILE A 998 -29.30 -14.74 35.36
CA ILE A 998 -30.54 -13.99 35.13
C ILE A 998 -31.72 -14.96 34.98
N THR A 999 -31.59 -15.98 34.13
CA THR A 999 -32.70 -16.91 33.93
C THR A 999 -33.00 -17.74 35.18
N PHE A 1000 -31.97 -18.10 35.94
CA PHE A 1000 -32.12 -18.79 37.22
C PHE A 1000 -32.90 -17.92 38.22
N LEU A 1001 -32.58 -16.62 38.31
CA LEU A 1001 -33.27 -15.67 39.19
C LEU A 1001 -34.75 -15.51 38.81
N ILE A 1002 -35.03 -15.31 37.52
CA ILE A 1002 -36.40 -15.17 36.99
C ILE A 1002 -37.20 -16.45 37.30
N SER A 1003 -36.64 -17.63 37.03
CA SER A 1003 -37.32 -18.91 37.26
C SER A 1003 -37.51 -19.22 38.75
N SER A 1004 -36.53 -18.86 39.59
CA SER A 1004 -36.61 -19.02 41.04
C SER A 1004 -37.76 -18.20 41.65
N LYS A 1005 -37.94 -16.94 41.22
CA LYS A 1005 -39.07 -16.10 41.68
C LYS A 1005 -40.42 -16.75 41.38
N LYS A 1006 -40.57 -17.40 40.21
CA LYS A 1006 -41.82 -18.08 39.83
C LYS A 1006 -42.15 -19.25 40.76
N ILE A 1007 -41.16 -20.05 41.16
CA ILE A 1007 -41.35 -21.18 42.08
C ILE A 1007 -41.78 -20.69 43.47
N LEU A 1008 -41.22 -19.55 43.90
CA LEU A 1008 -41.54 -18.91 45.17
C LEU A 1008 -42.98 -18.38 45.22
N ALA A 1009 -43.48 -17.86 44.10
CA ALA A 1009 -44.84 -17.34 43.95
C ALA A 1009 -45.95 -18.41 43.83
N MET A 1010 -45.61 -19.71 43.76
CA MET A 1010 -46.61 -20.78 43.69
C MET A 1010 -47.34 -20.95 45.03
N ASN A 1011 -48.68 -20.90 45.02
CA ASN A 1011 -49.51 -21.21 46.20
C ASN A 1011 -49.68 -22.73 46.33
N VAL A 1012 -49.21 -23.31 47.45
CA VAL A 1012 -49.12 -24.76 47.66
C VAL A 1012 -50.49 -25.39 47.96
N GLN A 1013 -51.36 -24.65 48.64
CA GLN A 1013 -52.69 -25.14 49.05
C GLN A 1013 -53.61 -25.35 47.84
N LEU A 1014 -53.59 -24.43 46.88
CA LEU A 1014 -54.48 -24.46 45.71
C LEU A 1014 -54.10 -25.57 44.70
N LEU A 1015 -52.86 -26.06 44.71
CA LEU A 1015 -52.39 -27.13 43.80
C LEU A 1015 -52.58 -28.54 44.37
N ALA A 1016 -52.77 -28.66 45.69
CA ALA A 1016 -53.03 -29.93 46.36
C ALA A 1016 -54.53 -30.28 46.38
N THR A 1017 -55.42 -29.28 46.37
CA THR A 1017 -56.88 -29.45 46.50
C THR A 1017 -57.65 -29.67 45.18
N VAL A 1018 -57.02 -29.47 44.01
CA VAL A 1018 -57.68 -29.62 42.68
C VAL A 1018 -57.95 -31.09 42.29
N ASN A 1019 -57.89 -32.01 43.25
CA ASN A 1019 -58.18 -33.44 43.04
C ASN A 1019 -59.50 -33.91 43.69
N ASP A 1020 -60.24 -33.02 44.38
CA ASP A 1020 -61.48 -33.39 45.09
C ASP A 1020 -62.78 -32.90 44.40
N GLU A 1021 -62.75 -32.49 43.12
CA GLU A 1021 -63.96 -32.29 42.30
C GLU A 1021 -63.88 -32.99 40.94
#